data_AF-A0A2G8KU86-F1
#
_entry.id   AF-A0A2G8KU86-F1
#
_cell.length_a   1.000
_cell.length_b   1.000
_cell.length_c   1.000
_cell.angle_alpha   90.00
_cell.angle_beta   90.00
_cell.angle_gamma   90.00
#
_symmetry.space_group_name_H-M   'P 1'
#
loop_
_entity.id
_entity.type
_entity.pdbx_description
1 polymer ?
#
loop_
_entity_poly.entity_id
_entity_poly.type
_entity_poly.pdbx_seq_one_letter_code
_entity_poly.pdbx_strand_id
1 'polypeptide(L)'
;MRVIFGDPGYGKSTLGIQLVHDWCKRVVSSPLTDIEFVIFIRFRQLGSIKSLFEAIKLFLLPIDSELSVKDIESIIRRSKSTLVIFDGYDEIDEKANFLKSDIKSIIERTMLQSLHVIVTTRTNCFPKEVASSSLYIRLNGFDNEDRRNYIKKAIVAGDTYAADDILHRLQQNPIHGDICEVPLLFVMYAHITHERGTDLKFNSVTSFFRYMISCFHNHLRNKYSDDHNAGTLIYETDHSQLDEAAFDLLTREKNKNSWSKEDFISKLGKYFYEHYLRIGLFIEEEILSFDEKYGELSSEVINRKIVVRFFHNLVCEWYAAHYLAKQVKSLSESKLRTILGNLDLFNLQYVYRFACGINSDAADLIIKYLNTLKDGEKLAILCLLEKSGTVDNIKETVRQLCVDTIYISSEHSRLLQRSTMQLIDIAFRVQIPIKCIDLEKCVDSVDPSKRKLTLSSGLKLQSLKMVKELKITERGRELTYDEVTDIFEYSVICEGLEQLTFECCLLPENSGECLFTELEKKGVLVQWNPTAQWFQLDQDGKWKGKKNIVAQEYMLKLLELVFHNVFCHLLHPVYAQKDMQESKRQTIATEKLGIWMLLDIVWLLDAPYILYAVTEWIKSLANEVMWFNNLEVGFQCPAGSYKVGFYPRAIYSFPSEMTSK
;
A
#
# COMPACT_ATOMS: atom_id res chain seq x y z
N MET A 1 18.43 2.65 4.15
CA MET A 1 17.85 2.02 2.94
C MET A 1 16.51 2.68 2.66
N ARG A 2 16.07 2.71 1.39
CA ARG A 2 14.73 3.20 1.01
C ARG A 2 13.96 2.07 0.31
N VAL A 3 12.71 1.86 0.71
CA VAL A 3 11.79 0.91 0.08
C VAL A 3 10.70 1.72 -0.62
N ILE A 4 10.65 1.64 -1.95
CA ILE A 4 9.62 2.29 -2.76
C ILE A 4 8.56 1.24 -3.08
N PHE A 5 7.32 1.48 -2.66
CA PHE A 5 6.25 0.51 -2.84
C PHE A 5 4.98 1.13 -3.42
N GLY A 6 4.14 0.27 -4.00
CA GLY A 6 2.87 0.64 -4.62
C GLY A 6 2.32 -0.49 -5.48
N ASP A 7 1.08 -0.36 -5.92
CA ASP A 7 0.40 -1.40 -6.69
C ASP A 7 0.93 -1.49 -8.14
N PRO A 8 0.57 -2.55 -8.90
CA PRO A 8 0.94 -2.65 -10.32
C PRO A 8 0.51 -1.42 -11.12
N GLY A 9 1.39 -0.92 -12.01
CA GLY A 9 1.13 0.26 -12.84
C GLY A 9 1.45 1.63 -12.21
N TYR A 10 1.88 1.68 -10.94
CA TYR A 10 2.23 2.93 -10.23
C TYR A 10 3.61 3.54 -10.58
N GLY A 11 4.33 2.98 -11.55
CA GLY A 11 5.57 3.58 -12.06
C GLY A 11 6.83 3.36 -11.22
N LYS A 12 6.84 2.36 -10.32
CA LYS A 12 8.02 2.01 -9.50
C LYS A 12 9.30 1.78 -10.33
N SER A 13 9.24 0.88 -11.30
CA SER A 13 10.36 0.60 -12.20
C SER A 13 10.71 1.81 -13.07
N THR A 14 9.70 2.58 -13.51
CA THR A 14 9.90 3.82 -14.28
C THR A 14 10.67 4.86 -13.47
N LEU A 15 10.37 5.02 -12.17
CA LEU A 15 11.11 5.91 -11.28
C LEU A 15 12.57 5.47 -11.12
N GLY A 16 12.81 4.17 -10.95
CA GLY A 16 14.18 3.62 -10.91
C GLY A 16 14.97 3.92 -12.20
N ILE A 17 14.34 3.74 -13.36
CA ILE A 17 14.95 4.06 -14.67
C ILE A 17 15.17 5.57 -14.82
N GLN A 18 14.21 6.40 -14.37
CA GLN A 18 14.32 7.86 -14.40
C GLN A 18 15.52 8.35 -13.58
N LEU A 19 15.74 7.76 -12.39
CA LEU A 19 16.92 8.05 -11.57
C LEU A 19 18.22 7.73 -12.32
N VAL A 20 18.30 6.57 -12.96
CA VAL A 20 19.47 6.20 -13.78
C VAL A 20 19.66 7.18 -14.94
N HIS A 21 18.57 7.55 -15.63
CA HIS A 21 18.61 8.51 -16.72
C HIS A 21 19.15 9.88 -16.27
N ASP A 22 18.67 10.39 -15.14
CA ASP A 22 19.06 11.71 -14.62
C ASP A 22 20.51 11.74 -14.15
N TRP A 23 21.00 10.63 -13.58
CA TRP A 23 22.42 10.45 -13.28
C TRP A 23 23.27 10.43 -14.56
N CYS A 24 22.87 9.64 -15.57
CA CYS A 24 23.57 9.58 -16.87
C CYS A 24 23.62 10.95 -17.57
N LYS A 25 22.57 11.78 -17.42
CA LYS A 25 22.47 13.12 -18.00
C LYS A 25 23.06 14.23 -17.13
N ARG A 26 23.52 13.92 -15.91
CA ARG A 26 24.03 14.88 -14.93
C ARG A 26 23.05 16.05 -14.70
N VAL A 27 21.77 15.72 -14.52
CA VAL A 27 20.73 16.72 -14.28
C VAL A 27 21.02 17.44 -12.96
N VAL A 28 21.27 18.74 -13.02
CA VAL A 28 21.73 19.55 -11.85
C VAL A 28 20.75 19.53 -10.69
N SER A 29 19.45 19.45 -10.97
CA SER A 29 18.40 19.36 -9.94
C SER A 29 18.22 17.94 -9.40
N SER A 30 18.95 16.95 -9.91
CA SER A 30 18.83 15.56 -9.47
C SER A 30 19.50 15.37 -8.11
N PRO A 31 18.88 14.59 -7.20
CA PRO A 31 19.54 14.19 -5.95
C PRO A 31 20.75 13.28 -6.19
N LEU A 32 21.01 12.86 -7.43
CA LEU A 32 22.10 11.97 -7.80
C LEU A 32 23.34 12.68 -8.35
N THR A 33 23.36 14.02 -8.32
CA THR A 33 24.45 14.84 -8.90
C THR A 33 25.83 14.49 -8.32
N ASP A 34 25.90 14.17 -7.02
CA ASP A 34 27.14 13.84 -6.31
C ASP A 34 27.40 12.32 -6.15
N ILE A 35 26.60 11.47 -6.81
CA ILE A 35 26.75 10.02 -6.75
C ILE A 35 27.75 9.54 -7.80
N GLU A 36 28.79 8.81 -7.36
CA GLU A 36 29.86 8.33 -8.23
C GLU A 36 29.40 7.17 -9.12
N PHE A 37 28.67 6.21 -8.54
CA PHE A 37 28.13 5.06 -9.27
C PHE A 37 26.66 4.84 -8.98
N VAL A 38 25.87 4.61 -10.03
CA VAL A 38 24.49 4.12 -9.92
C VAL A 38 24.41 2.73 -10.56
N ILE A 39 23.95 1.76 -9.77
CA ILE A 39 23.85 0.35 -10.15
C ILE A 39 22.37 -0.01 -10.15
N PHE A 40 21.84 -0.41 -11.31
CA PHE A 40 20.44 -0.77 -11.45
C PHE A 40 20.31 -2.24 -11.84
N ILE A 41 19.69 -3.05 -10.97
CA ILE A 41 19.53 -4.49 -11.15
C ILE A 41 18.06 -4.85 -10.93
N ARG A 42 17.49 -5.64 -11.83
CA ARG A 42 16.13 -6.18 -11.67
C ARG A 42 16.20 -7.55 -11.01
N PHE A 43 15.41 -7.79 -9.97
CA PHE A 43 15.42 -9.08 -9.26
C PHE A 43 15.10 -10.26 -10.18
N ARG A 44 14.17 -10.06 -11.13
CA ARG A 44 13.82 -11.10 -12.12
C ARG A 44 14.99 -11.58 -12.99
N GLN A 45 16.09 -10.82 -13.05
CA GLN A 45 17.27 -11.19 -13.84
C GLN A 45 18.27 -12.00 -13.01
N LEU A 46 18.22 -11.92 -11.68
CA LEU A 46 19.24 -12.52 -10.81
C LEU A 46 19.29 -14.05 -10.92
N GLY A 47 18.14 -14.72 -11.09
CA GLY A 47 18.07 -16.18 -11.11
C GLY A 47 18.80 -16.79 -9.90
N SER A 48 19.82 -17.59 -10.16
CA SER A 48 20.65 -18.25 -9.14
C SER A 48 21.87 -17.44 -8.69
N ILE A 49 22.09 -16.23 -9.20
CA ILE A 49 23.24 -15.36 -8.86
C ILE A 49 23.12 -14.90 -7.41
N LYS A 50 24.19 -15.15 -6.64
CA LYS A 50 24.24 -14.85 -5.20
C LYS A 50 25.03 -13.58 -4.87
N SER A 51 25.89 -13.10 -5.77
CA SER A 51 26.75 -11.94 -5.50
C SER A 51 26.34 -10.72 -6.31
N LEU A 52 26.31 -9.54 -5.65
CA LEU A 52 26.12 -8.26 -6.34
C LEU A 52 27.22 -8.00 -7.38
N PHE A 53 28.47 -8.34 -7.06
CA PHE A 53 29.61 -8.05 -7.93
C PHE A 53 29.60 -8.92 -9.20
N GLU A 54 29.18 -10.17 -9.05
CA GLU A 54 28.92 -11.07 -10.17
C GLU A 54 27.77 -10.55 -11.04
N ALA A 55 26.66 -10.11 -10.42
CA ALA A 55 25.54 -9.51 -11.14
C ALA A 55 25.98 -8.26 -11.95
N ILE A 56 26.83 -7.40 -11.39
CA ILE A 56 27.39 -6.24 -12.11
C ILE A 56 28.20 -6.70 -13.32
N LYS A 57 29.10 -7.68 -13.13
CA LYS A 57 29.94 -8.21 -14.20
C LYS A 57 29.11 -8.76 -15.36
N LEU A 58 28.05 -9.50 -15.02
CA LEU A 58 27.27 -10.26 -15.99
C LEU A 58 26.17 -9.44 -16.68
N PHE A 59 25.55 -8.49 -15.98
CA PHE A 59 24.40 -7.75 -16.50
C PHE A 59 24.71 -6.34 -16.98
N LEU A 60 25.74 -5.69 -16.42
CA LEU A 60 25.99 -4.27 -16.65
C LEU A 60 27.25 -4.01 -17.47
N LEU A 61 28.26 -4.89 -17.37
CA LEU A 61 29.51 -4.71 -18.10
C LEU A 61 29.48 -5.42 -19.47
N PRO A 62 30.22 -4.88 -20.46
CA PRO A 62 30.45 -5.57 -21.73
C PRO A 62 31.08 -6.96 -21.54
N ILE A 63 30.78 -7.88 -22.47
CA ILE A 63 31.26 -9.27 -22.44
C ILE A 63 32.80 -9.32 -22.46
N ASP A 64 33.42 -8.42 -23.20
CA ASP A 64 34.86 -8.25 -23.38
C ASP A 64 35.53 -7.42 -22.28
N SER A 65 34.79 -7.06 -21.22
CA SER A 65 35.37 -6.34 -20.08
C SER A 65 36.46 -7.18 -19.40
N GLU A 66 37.62 -6.58 -19.15
CA GLU A 66 38.74 -7.24 -18.44
C GLU A 66 38.57 -7.23 -16.90
N LEU A 67 37.61 -6.46 -16.37
CA LEU A 67 37.41 -6.35 -14.92
C LEU A 67 36.96 -7.68 -14.32
N SER A 68 37.71 -8.20 -13.35
CA SER A 68 37.28 -9.37 -12.58
C SER A 68 36.23 -8.99 -11.53
N VAL A 69 35.52 -9.99 -11.00
CA VAL A 69 34.58 -9.79 -9.88
C VAL A 69 35.27 -9.13 -8.67
N LYS A 70 36.54 -9.47 -8.41
CA LYS A 70 37.34 -8.87 -7.33
C LYS A 70 37.69 -7.41 -7.60
N ASP A 71 37.95 -7.04 -8.86
CA ASP A 71 38.23 -5.65 -9.24
C ASP A 71 36.97 -4.80 -9.03
N ILE A 72 35.81 -5.31 -9.45
CA ILE A 72 34.51 -4.66 -9.25
C ILE A 72 34.26 -4.47 -7.75
N GLU A 73 34.46 -5.50 -6.93
CA GLU A 73 34.32 -5.40 -5.48
C GLU A 73 35.23 -4.31 -4.90
N SER A 74 36.50 -4.26 -5.32
CA SER A 74 37.46 -3.26 -4.86
C SER A 74 37.03 -1.84 -5.23
N ILE A 75 36.54 -1.64 -6.45
CA ILE A 75 36.04 -0.35 -6.94
C ILE A 75 34.84 0.11 -6.11
N ILE A 76 33.83 -0.75 -5.93
CA ILE A 76 32.62 -0.39 -5.18
C ILE A 76 32.96 -0.10 -3.71
N ARG A 77 33.84 -0.87 -3.08
CA ARG A 77 34.25 -0.64 -1.68
C ARG A 77 35.06 0.65 -1.48
N ARG A 78 35.79 1.10 -2.51
CA ARG A 78 36.59 2.35 -2.48
C ARG A 78 35.82 3.58 -2.94
N SER A 79 34.67 3.38 -3.59
CA SER A 79 33.83 4.48 -4.08
C SER A 79 33.39 5.39 -2.93
N LYS A 80 33.30 6.70 -3.20
CA LYS A 80 32.87 7.69 -2.20
C LYS A 80 31.37 7.60 -1.96
N SER A 81 30.61 7.37 -3.02
CA SER A 81 29.16 7.25 -2.96
C SER A 81 28.64 6.38 -4.10
N THR A 82 27.96 5.29 -3.73
CA THR A 82 27.33 4.38 -4.69
C THR A 82 25.88 4.17 -4.30
N LEU A 83 24.99 4.30 -5.29
CA LEU A 83 23.58 3.96 -5.18
C LEU A 83 23.31 2.64 -5.90
N VAL A 84 22.71 1.68 -5.19
CA VAL A 84 22.19 0.44 -5.76
C VAL A 84 20.67 0.46 -5.75
N ILE A 85 20.07 0.26 -6.91
CA ILE A 85 18.63 0.16 -7.12
C ILE A 85 18.31 -1.28 -7.48
N PHE A 86 17.61 -1.98 -6.59
CA PHE A 86 17.05 -3.29 -6.87
C PHE A 86 15.56 -3.16 -7.21
N ASP A 87 15.19 -3.51 -8.44
CA ASP A 87 13.84 -3.34 -8.96
C ASP A 87 13.05 -4.66 -8.99
N GLY A 88 11.84 -4.65 -8.41
CA GLY A 88 10.88 -5.76 -8.45
C GLY A 88 11.13 -6.87 -7.43
N TYR A 89 11.19 -6.56 -6.13
CA TYR A 89 11.42 -7.59 -5.08
C TYR A 89 10.37 -8.72 -5.09
N ASP A 90 9.15 -8.42 -5.52
CA ASP A 90 8.09 -9.40 -5.71
C ASP A 90 8.36 -10.39 -6.87
N GLU A 91 9.33 -10.08 -7.74
CA GLU A 91 9.68 -10.88 -8.93
C GLU A 91 10.85 -11.86 -8.68
N ILE A 92 11.24 -12.10 -7.41
CA ILE A 92 12.29 -13.06 -7.06
C ILE A 92 11.82 -14.49 -7.34
N ASP A 93 12.46 -15.14 -8.31
CA ASP A 93 12.17 -16.52 -8.70
C ASP A 93 12.74 -17.50 -7.64
N GLU A 94 14.04 -17.51 -7.39
CA GLU A 94 14.63 -18.50 -6.48
C GLU A 94 14.84 -17.99 -5.06
N LYS A 95 13.76 -17.86 -4.28
CA LYS A 95 13.81 -17.38 -2.87
C LYS A 95 14.88 -18.09 -2.03
N ALA A 96 15.06 -19.40 -2.19
CA ALA A 96 16.07 -20.16 -1.46
C ALA A 96 17.51 -19.71 -1.78
N ASN A 97 17.79 -19.36 -3.04
CA ASN A 97 19.09 -18.85 -3.45
C ASN A 97 19.27 -17.39 -3.03
N PHE A 98 18.23 -16.58 -3.18
CA PHE A 98 18.22 -15.21 -2.66
C PHE A 98 18.52 -15.16 -1.16
N LEU A 99 17.96 -16.05 -0.34
CA LEU A 99 18.22 -16.09 1.10
C LEU A 99 19.69 -16.38 1.47
N LYS A 100 20.46 -16.96 0.55
CA LYS A 100 21.91 -17.24 0.70
C LYS A 100 22.79 -16.20 -0.01
N SER A 101 22.19 -15.14 -0.56
CA SER A 101 22.90 -14.15 -1.37
C SER A 101 23.48 -13.01 -0.54
N ASP A 102 24.57 -12.42 -1.03
CA ASP A 102 25.12 -11.16 -0.52
C ASP A 102 24.11 -10.02 -0.71
N ILE A 103 23.26 -10.10 -1.75
CA ILE A 103 22.21 -9.12 -2.04
C ILE A 103 21.22 -9.01 -0.88
N LYS A 104 20.80 -10.15 -0.33
CA LYS A 104 19.95 -10.21 0.88
C LYS A 104 20.62 -9.55 2.07
N SER A 105 21.93 -9.81 2.28
CA SER A 105 22.72 -9.17 3.35
C SER A 105 22.89 -7.65 3.15
N ILE A 106 22.96 -7.17 1.91
CA ILE A 106 23.01 -5.75 1.57
C ILE A 106 21.67 -5.07 1.88
N ILE A 107 20.55 -5.73 1.56
CA ILE A 107 19.19 -5.27 1.88
C ILE A 107 18.97 -5.24 3.40
N GLU A 108 19.43 -6.27 4.12
CA GLU A 108 19.43 -6.33 5.59
C GLU A 108 20.35 -5.29 6.25
N ARG A 109 21.19 -4.61 5.46
CA ARG A 109 22.22 -3.68 5.95
C ARG A 109 23.26 -4.37 6.86
N THR A 110 23.46 -5.67 6.71
CA THR A 110 24.53 -6.43 7.39
C THR A 110 25.82 -6.45 6.56
N MET A 111 25.73 -6.11 5.27
CA MET A 111 26.85 -5.99 4.35
C MET A 111 26.80 -4.64 3.60
N LEU A 112 27.98 -4.06 3.32
CA LEU A 112 28.14 -2.82 2.53
C LEU A 112 27.24 -1.66 3.00
N GLN A 113 27.23 -1.39 4.31
CA GLN A 113 26.36 -0.38 4.94
C GLN A 113 26.55 1.05 4.42
N SER A 114 27.71 1.36 3.84
CA SER A 114 28.00 2.66 3.22
C SER A 114 27.21 2.90 1.93
N LEU A 115 26.72 1.85 1.26
CA LEU A 115 25.95 2.00 0.02
C LEU A 115 24.59 2.65 0.28
N HIS A 116 24.13 3.48 -0.64
CA HIS A 116 22.73 3.84 -0.72
C HIS A 116 21.98 2.72 -1.42
N VAL A 117 20.88 2.27 -0.84
CA VAL A 117 20.08 1.15 -1.39
C VAL A 117 18.64 1.59 -1.54
N ILE A 118 18.09 1.42 -2.75
CA ILE A 118 16.67 1.55 -3.08
C ILE A 118 16.17 0.16 -3.48
N VAL A 119 15.07 -0.29 -2.88
CA VAL A 119 14.35 -1.50 -3.30
C VAL A 119 12.95 -1.11 -3.75
N THR A 120 12.51 -1.58 -4.91
CA THR A 120 11.12 -1.44 -5.34
C THR A 120 10.32 -2.73 -5.09
N THR A 121 9.08 -2.62 -4.64
CA THR A 121 8.23 -3.80 -4.37
C THR A 121 6.72 -3.49 -4.46
N ARG A 122 5.87 -4.52 -4.54
CA ARG A 122 4.41 -4.37 -4.36
C ARG A 122 4.04 -4.14 -2.90
N THR A 123 2.89 -3.50 -2.68
CA THR A 123 2.34 -3.17 -1.35
C THR A 123 2.27 -4.36 -0.40
N ASN A 124 2.06 -5.59 -0.88
CA ASN A 124 1.96 -6.77 -0.02
C ASN A 124 3.20 -7.69 -0.09
N CYS A 125 4.27 -7.21 -0.72
CA CYS A 125 5.52 -7.97 -0.91
C CYS A 125 6.70 -7.30 -0.21
N PHE A 126 6.48 -6.70 0.96
CA PHE A 126 7.58 -6.10 1.72
C PHE A 126 8.66 -7.16 2.03
N PRO A 127 9.96 -6.82 1.89
CA PRO A 127 11.00 -7.68 2.41
C PRO A 127 10.79 -7.79 3.93
N LYS A 128 10.82 -9.01 4.47
CA LYS A 128 10.63 -9.23 5.92
C LYS A 128 11.90 -8.88 6.70
N GLU A 129 13.00 -8.84 5.97
CA GLU A 129 14.37 -8.71 6.43
C GLU A 129 14.90 -7.27 6.27
N VAL A 130 14.04 -6.26 6.40
CA VAL A 130 14.45 -4.85 6.25
C VAL A 130 14.98 -4.31 7.57
N ALA A 131 16.12 -3.62 7.54
CA ALA A 131 16.66 -2.92 8.70
C ALA A 131 15.65 -1.90 9.25
N SER A 132 15.51 -1.83 10.58
CA SER A 132 14.55 -0.96 11.27
C SER A 132 14.70 0.55 10.97
N SER A 133 15.85 0.97 10.44
CA SER A 133 16.14 2.35 10.03
C SER A 133 15.76 2.67 8.58
N SER A 134 14.97 1.81 7.93
CA SER A 134 14.60 1.99 6.52
C SER A 134 13.44 2.96 6.34
N LEU A 135 13.54 3.79 5.31
CA LEU A 135 12.49 4.71 4.91
C LEU A 135 11.56 4.03 3.92
N TYR A 136 10.26 4.05 4.19
CA TYR A 136 9.23 3.51 3.32
C TYR A 136 8.55 4.65 2.56
N ILE A 137 8.52 4.55 1.23
CA ILE A 137 7.98 5.57 0.33
C ILE A 137 6.89 4.91 -0.50
N ARG A 138 5.64 5.35 -0.30
CA ARG A 138 4.50 4.91 -1.09
C ARG A 138 4.35 5.78 -2.33
N LEU A 139 4.20 5.17 -3.50
CA LEU A 139 3.76 5.87 -4.70
C LEU A 139 2.23 5.93 -4.71
N ASN A 140 1.67 7.14 -4.72
CA ASN A 140 0.23 7.38 -4.68
C ASN A 140 -0.41 7.54 -6.08
N GLY A 141 0.37 7.37 -7.15
CA GLY A 141 -0.11 7.48 -8.51
C GLY A 141 -0.09 8.92 -9.01
N PHE A 142 -0.91 9.24 -10.01
CA PHE A 142 -1.00 10.60 -10.55
C PHE A 142 -2.11 11.39 -9.87
N ASP A 143 -1.78 12.59 -9.38
CA ASP A 143 -2.78 13.58 -8.99
C ASP A 143 -3.30 14.37 -10.21
N ASN A 144 -4.14 15.38 -9.98
CA ASN A 144 -4.71 16.17 -11.07
C ASN A 144 -3.66 17.01 -11.82
N GLU A 145 -2.62 17.46 -11.13
CA GLU A 145 -1.53 18.25 -11.71
C GLU A 145 -0.61 17.36 -12.54
N ASP A 146 -0.23 16.18 -12.02
CA ASP A 146 0.53 15.16 -12.75
C ASP A 146 -0.16 14.76 -14.06
N ARG A 147 -1.47 14.50 -14.01
CA ARG A 147 -2.26 14.14 -15.19
C ARG A 147 -2.24 15.25 -16.24
N ARG A 148 -2.43 16.50 -15.79
CA ARG A 148 -2.37 17.69 -16.65
C ARG A 148 -1.01 17.83 -17.31
N ASN A 149 0.06 17.73 -16.52
CA ASN A 149 1.43 17.85 -16.98
C ASN A 149 1.79 16.73 -17.97
N TYR A 150 1.35 15.50 -17.71
CA TYR A 150 1.54 14.38 -18.63
C TYR A 150 0.84 14.64 -19.97
N ILE A 151 -0.46 14.95 -19.98
CA ILE A 151 -1.20 15.20 -21.23
C ILE A 151 -0.56 16.34 -22.01
N LYS A 152 -0.28 17.45 -21.32
CA LYS A 152 0.36 18.63 -21.90
C LYS A 152 1.68 18.26 -22.57
N LYS A 153 2.53 17.47 -21.92
CA LYS A 153 3.86 17.12 -22.43
C LYS A 153 3.84 16.03 -23.51
N ALA A 154 3.04 14.98 -23.30
CA ALA A 154 3.14 13.74 -24.07
C ALA A 154 2.10 13.62 -25.20
N ILE A 155 1.00 14.37 -25.15
CA ILE A 155 -0.12 14.23 -26.10
C ILE A 155 -0.28 15.49 -26.93
N VAL A 156 -0.38 16.65 -26.29
CA VAL A 156 -0.77 17.90 -26.96
C VAL A 156 0.38 18.90 -27.12
N ALA A 157 1.63 18.43 -27.03
CA ALA A 157 2.84 19.20 -27.33
C ALA A 157 2.92 20.61 -26.69
N GLY A 158 2.42 20.77 -25.46
CA GLY A 158 2.44 22.02 -24.70
C GLY A 158 1.12 22.81 -24.71
N ASP A 159 0.13 22.43 -25.52
CA ASP A 159 -1.17 23.10 -25.56
C ASP A 159 -1.96 22.87 -24.26
N THR A 160 -2.18 23.95 -23.51
CA THR A 160 -2.85 23.86 -22.21
C THR A 160 -4.37 23.73 -22.37
N TYR A 161 -4.96 24.32 -23.41
CA TYR A 161 -6.41 24.23 -23.67
C TYR A 161 -6.78 22.82 -24.13
N ALA A 162 -6.01 22.23 -25.04
CA ALA A 162 -6.22 20.86 -25.47
C ALA A 162 -6.01 19.85 -24.33
N ALA A 163 -5.05 20.11 -23.42
CA ALA A 163 -4.86 19.27 -22.24
C ALA A 163 -6.06 19.32 -21.30
N ASP A 164 -6.63 20.50 -21.08
CA ASP A 164 -7.79 20.71 -20.22
C ASP A 164 -9.07 20.10 -20.79
N ASP A 165 -9.24 20.18 -22.11
CA ASP A 165 -10.32 19.52 -22.82
C ASP A 165 -10.24 17.99 -22.70
N ILE A 166 -9.05 17.39 -22.86
CA ILE A 166 -8.86 15.94 -22.60
C ILE A 166 -9.16 15.60 -21.14
N LEU A 167 -8.61 16.35 -20.17
CA LEU A 167 -8.88 16.13 -18.75
C LEU A 167 -10.36 16.19 -18.42
N HIS A 168 -11.07 17.19 -18.94
CA HIS A 168 -12.50 17.35 -18.74
C HIS A 168 -13.26 16.11 -19.25
N ARG A 169 -12.90 15.59 -20.43
CA ARG A 169 -13.50 14.35 -20.95
C ARG A 169 -13.22 13.12 -20.09
N LEU A 170 -11.98 12.96 -19.63
CA LEU A 170 -11.61 11.85 -18.76
C LEU A 170 -12.43 11.87 -17.46
N GLN A 171 -12.71 13.06 -16.92
CA GLN A 171 -13.52 13.25 -15.70
C GLN A 171 -15.00 12.87 -15.88
N GLN A 172 -15.54 12.90 -17.11
CA GLN A 172 -16.92 12.47 -17.38
C GLN A 172 -17.11 10.94 -17.31
N ASN A 173 -16.02 10.18 -17.22
CA ASN A 173 -16.08 8.74 -17.16
C ASN A 173 -16.46 8.25 -15.74
N PRO A 174 -17.45 7.35 -15.57
CA PRO A 174 -17.85 6.82 -14.27
C PRO A 174 -16.72 6.22 -13.43
N ILE A 175 -15.72 5.62 -14.07
CA ILE A 175 -14.56 4.99 -13.42
C ILE A 175 -13.29 5.85 -13.50
N HIS A 176 -13.43 7.16 -13.75
CA HIS A 176 -12.33 8.13 -13.81
C HIS A 176 -11.35 7.96 -12.65
N GLY A 177 -11.87 7.85 -11.42
CA GLY A 177 -11.01 7.68 -10.24
C GLY A 177 -10.23 6.36 -10.20
N ASP A 178 -10.73 5.29 -10.84
CA ASP A 178 -10.10 3.96 -10.84
C ASP A 178 -8.97 3.89 -11.85
N ILE A 179 -9.21 4.46 -13.03
CA ILE A 179 -8.26 4.45 -14.13
C ILE A 179 -7.22 5.54 -13.96
N CYS A 180 -7.63 6.76 -13.60
CA CYS A 180 -6.75 7.93 -13.71
C CYS A 180 -5.77 8.06 -12.53
N GLU A 181 -6.01 7.34 -11.43
CA GLU A 181 -5.05 7.28 -10.32
C GLU A 181 -3.86 6.39 -10.65
N VAL A 182 -4.09 5.26 -11.35
CA VAL A 182 -3.03 4.34 -11.77
C VAL A 182 -2.33 4.92 -13.02
N PRO A 183 -1.06 5.36 -12.94
CA PRO A 183 -0.35 6.01 -14.04
C PRO A 183 -0.41 5.23 -15.36
N LEU A 184 -0.19 3.91 -15.34
CA LEU A 184 -0.26 3.09 -16.56
C LEU A 184 -1.66 3.14 -17.20
N LEU A 185 -2.72 2.97 -16.40
CA LEU A 185 -4.09 2.98 -16.93
C LEU A 185 -4.49 4.37 -17.42
N PHE A 186 -4.10 5.42 -16.68
CA PHE A 186 -4.28 6.82 -17.08
C PHE A 186 -3.62 7.11 -18.43
N VAL A 187 -2.35 6.75 -18.59
CA VAL A 187 -1.58 6.98 -19.82
C VAL A 187 -2.27 6.33 -21.01
N MET A 188 -2.69 5.07 -20.87
CA MET A 188 -3.42 4.37 -21.92
C MET A 188 -4.76 5.05 -22.23
N TYR A 189 -5.52 5.42 -21.20
CA TYR A 189 -6.84 6.05 -21.41
C TYR A 189 -6.73 7.43 -22.04
N ALA A 190 -5.77 8.25 -21.62
CA ALA A 190 -5.54 9.59 -22.18
C ALA A 190 -5.20 9.53 -23.68
N HIS A 191 -4.32 8.61 -24.09
CA HIS A 191 -3.99 8.40 -25.51
C HIS A 191 -5.20 7.88 -26.30
N ILE A 192 -5.94 6.90 -25.77
CA ILE A 192 -7.18 6.39 -26.40
C ILE A 192 -8.21 7.51 -26.60
N THR A 193 -8.44 8.34 -25.57
CA THR A 193 -9.39 9.46 -25.62
C THR A 193 -8.95 10.52 -26.62
N HIS A 194 -7.65 10.78 -26.74
CA HIS A 194 -7.13 11.71 -27.74
C HIS A 194 -7.35 11.22 -29.16
N GLU A 195 -7.08 9.94 -29.45
CA GLU A 195 -7.19 9.38 -30.80
C GLU A 195 -8.64 9.19 -31.27
N ARG A 196 -9.56 8.80 -30.37
CA ARG A 196 -10.91 8.32 -30.77
C ARG A 196 -12.06 9.29 -30.53
N GLY A 197 -11.85 10.41 -29.82
CA GLY A 197 -12.92 11.37 -29.53
C GLY A 197 -13.89 10.92 -28.42
N THR A 198 -14.89 11.77 -28.15
CA THR A 198 -15.49 12.05 -26.83
C THR A 198 -16.43 11.02 -26.20
N ASP A 199 -16.69 9.86 -26.85
CA ASP A 199 -17.87 9.05 -26.48
C ASP A 199 -17.55 7.76 -25.70
N LEU A 200 -16.27 7.54 -25.33
CA LEU A 200 -15.85 6.34 -24.61
C LEU A 200 -16.12 6.45 -23.11
N LYS A 201 -17.26 5.91 -22.69
CA LYS A 201 -17.60 5.70 -21.29
C LYS A 201 -17.39 4.24 -20.91
N PHE A 202 -16.66 4.03 -19.83
CA PHE A 202 -16.43 2.71 -19.24
C PHE A 202 -17.13 2.65 -17.89
N ASN A 203 -17.70 1.50 -17.56
CA ASN A 203 -18.40 1.27 -16.29
C ASN A 203 -17.62 0.36 -15.33
N SER A 204 -16.50 -0.20 -15.79
CA SER A 204 -15.62 -1.10 -15.02
C SER A 204 -14.21 -1.09 -15.57
N VAL A 205 -13.20 -1.41 -14.75
CA VAL A 205 -11.81 -1.49 -15.23
C VAL A 205 -11.67 -2.61 -16.24
N THR A 206 -12.45 -3.68 -16.09
CA THR A 206 -12.56 -4.79 -17.04
C THR A 206 -13.02 -4.33 -18.42
N SER A 207 -14.06 -3.50 -18.53
CA SER A 207 -14.54 -3.00 -19.83
C SER A 207 -13.52 -2.09 -20.51
N PHE A 208 -12.82 -1.25 -19.73
CA PHE A 208 -11.70 -0.45 -20.23
C PHE A 208 -10.55 -1.32 -20.72
N PHE A 209 -10.12 -2.31 -19.93
CA PHE A 209 -8.99 -3.16 -20.29
C PHE A 209 -9.28 -4.00 -21.54
N ARG A 210 -10.50 -4.54 -21.66
CA ARG A 210 -10.98 -5.21 -22.87
C ARG A 210 -10.87 -4.32 -24.11
N TYR A 211 -11.29 -3.07 -23.98
CA TYR A 211 -11.21 -2.09 -25.06
C TYR A 211 -9.76 -1.72 -25.39
N MET A 212 -8.90 -1.60 -24.39
CA MET A 212 -7.48 -1.34 -24.59
C MET A 212 -6.80 -2.48 -25.37
N ILE A 213 -7.07 -3.75 -25.02
CA ILE A 213 -6.55 -4.90 -25.77
C ILE A 213 -7.07 -4.87 -27.22
N SER A 214 -8.36 -4.62 -27.44
CA SER A 214 -8.89 -4.52 -28.81
C SER A 214 -8.28 -3.37 -29.61
N CYS A 215 -7.90 -2.26 -28.95
CA CYS A 215 -7.16 -1.17 -29.59
C CYS A 215 -5.80 -1.63 -30.09
N PHE A 216 -5.04 -2.43 -29.31
CA PHE A 216 -3.75 -2.95 -29.75
C PHE A 216 -3.88 -3.88 -30.96
N HIS A 217 -4.85 -4.79 -30.93
CA HIS A 217 -5.15 -5.65 -32.08
C HIS A 217 -5.58 -4.82 -33.31
N ASN A 218 -6.41 -3.79 -33.12
CA ASN A 218 -6.88 -2.94 -34.21
C ASN A 218 -5.76 -2.07 -34.82
N HIS A 219 -4.88 -1.53 -33.98
CA HIS A 219 -3.73 -0.78 -34.44
C HIS A 219 -2.81 -1.64 -35.31
N LEU A 220 -2.57 -2.89 -34.90
CA LEU A 220 -1.80 -3.83 -35.71
C LEU A 220 -2.48 -4.10 -37.06
N ARG A 221 -3.78 -4.38 -37.09
CA ARG A 221 -4.54 -4.59 -38.34
C ARG A 221 -4.45 -3.40 -39.28
N ASN A 222 -4.62 -2.19 -38.77
CA ASN A 222 -4.55 -0.98 -39.58
C ASN A 222 -3.15 -0.73 -40.16
N LYS A 223 -2.10 -1.21 -39.49
CA LYS A 223 -0.71 -1.07 -39.93
C LYS A 223 -0.32 -2.03 -41.06
N TYR A 224 -1.03 -3.15 -41.23
CA TYR A 224 -0.71 -4.19 -42.21
C TYR A 224 -1.95 -4.51 -43.07
N SER A 225 -2.01 -3.98 -44.29
CA SER A 225 -3.17 -4.10 -45.20
C SER A 225 -3.30 -5.47 -45.89
N ASP A 226 -4.53 -5.96 -45.90
CA ASP A 226 -5.26 -6.89 -46.79
C ASP A 226 -4.92 -8.39 -46.94
N ASP A 227 -3.72 -8.93 -46.68
CA ASP A 227 -3.45 -10.37 -46.96
C ASP A 227 -3.34 -11.28 -45.72
N HIS A 228 -3.48 -10.73 -44.49
CA HIS A 228 -3.34 -11.47 -43.22
C HIS A 228 -4.54 -11.36 -42.27
N ASN A 229 -5.60 -10.64 -42.66
CA ASN A 229 -6.60 -10.13 -41.72
C ASN A 229 -7.54 -11.19 -41.13
N ALA A 230 -7.82 -12.30 -41.82
CA ALA A 230 -8.73 -13.34 -41.31
C ALA A 230 -8.15 -14.09 -40.07
N GLY A 231 -6.84 -14.33 -40.02
CA GLY A 231 -6.19 -14.99 -38.89
C GLY A 231 -6.07 -14.11 -37.64
N THR A 232 -5.97 -12.79 -37.82
CA THR A 232 -5.74 -11.84 -36.71
C THR A 232 -6.93 -11.68 -35.77
N LEU A 233 -8.16 -11.81 -36.28
CA LEU A 233 -9.38 -11.76 -35.46
C LEU A 233 -9.51 -13.01 -34.60
N ILE A 234 -9.12 -14.17 -35.15
CA ILE A 234 -9.09 -15.44 -34.43
C ILE A 234 -8.16 -15.32 -33.22
N TYR A 235 -6.99 -14.70 -33.34
CA TYR A 235 -6.06 -14.53 -32.21
C TYR A 235 -6.52 -13.52 -31.13
N GLU A 236 -7.47 -12.64 -31.46
CA GLU A 236 -8.13 -11.76 -30.49
C GLU A 236 -9.22 -12.48 -29.69
N THR A 237 -9.86 -13.51 -30.27
CA THR A 237 -11.01 -14.20 -29.65
C THR A 237 -10.70 -15.63 -29.17
N ASP A 238 -9.72 -16.30 -29.77
CA ASP A 238 -9.28 -17.65 -29.42
C ASP A 238 -7.86 -17.60 -28.85
N HIS A 239 -7.82 -17.37 -27.55
CA HIS A 239 -6.60 -17.30 -26.75
C HIS A 239 -6.67 -18.30 -25.57
N SER A 240 -7.45 -19.38 -25.70
CA SER A 240 -7.69 -20.33 -24.60
C SER A 240 -6.41 -20.99 -24.06
N GLN A 241 -5.45 -21.29 -24.94
CA GLN A 241 -4.15 -21.84 -24.56
C GLN A 241 -3.25 -20.81 -23.88
N LEU A 242 -3.39 -19.53 -24.26
CA LEU A 242 -2.72 -18.41 -23.59
C LEU A 242 -3.32 -18.18 -22.20
N ASP A 243 -4.64 -18.23 -22.08
CA ASP A 243 -5.35 -18.07 -20.80
C ASP A 243 -4.86 -19.12 -19.78
N GLU A 244 -4.78 -20.38 -20.19
CA GLU A 244 -4.24 -21.46 -19.36
C GLU A 244 -2.76 -21.25 -19.05
N ALA A 245 -1.94 -20.87 -20.03
CA ALA A 245 -0.51 -20.60 -19.79
C ALA A 245 -0.29 -19.45 -18.80
N ALA A 246 -1.07 -18.37 -18.91
CA ALA A 246 -1.04 -17.22 -18.01
C ALA A 246 -1.50 -17.62 -16.60
N PHE A 247 -2.57 -18.41 -16.49
CA PHE A 247 -3.05 -18.91 -15.21
C PHE A 247 -2.04 -19.85 -14.52
N ASP A 248 -1.44 -20.76 -15.28
CA ASP A 248 -0.42 -21.67 -14.79
C ASP A 248 0.82 -20.92 -14.31
N LEU A 249 1.24 -19.86 -15.02
CA LEU A 249 2.36 -19.02 -14.62
C LEU A 249 2.13 -18.39 -13.23
N LEU A 250 0.89 -17.98 -12.93
CA LEU A 250 0.54 -17.38 -11.64
C LEU A 250 0.33 -18.40 -10.51
N THR A 251 0.16 -19.71 -10.81
CA THR A 251 -0.26 -20.71 -9.82
C THR A 251 0.71 -21.86 -9.57
N ARG A 252 1.39 -22.40 -10.59
CA ARG A 252 2.08 -23.71 -10.48
C ARG A 252 3.45 -23.65 -9.84
N GLU A 253 4.15 -22.52 -9.95
CA GLU A 253 5.45 -22.33 -9.33
C GLU A 253 5.45 -20.89 -8.82
N LYS A 254 5.55 -20.68 -7.50
CA LYS A 254 5.33 -19.39 -6.80
C LYS A 254 6.25 -18.23 -7.21
N ASN A 255 6.97 -18.36 -8.32
CA ASN A 255 8.26 -17.74 -8.55
C ASN A 255 8.61 -17.55 -10.06
N LYS A 256 8.07 -18.35 -11.00
CA LYS A 256 8.35 -18.14 -12.44
C LYS A 256 7.55 -16.97 -13.01
N ASN A 257 8.24 -16.00 -13.58
CA ASN A 257 7.64 -14.81 -14.21
C ASN A 257 7.77 -14.79 -15.75
N SER A 258 8.23 -15.88 -16.35
CA SER A 258 8.46 -15.99 -17.80
C SER A 258 8.41 -17.44 -18.30
N TRP A 259 8.29 -17.62 -19.61
CA TRP A 259 8.33 -18.92 -20.30
C TRP A 259 9.61 -19.06 -21.13
N SER A 260 10.08 -20.29 -21.35
CA SER A 260 11.05 -20.56 -22.42
C SER A 260 10.44 -20.21 -23.77
N LYS A 261 11.21 -19.58 -24.67
CA LYS A 261 10.75 -19.28 -26.03
C LYS A 261 10.27 -20.54 -26.75
N GLU A 262 11.04 -21.62 -26.69
CA GLU A 262 10.77 -22.88 -27.37
C GLU A 262 9.49 -23.54 -26.86
N ASP A 263 9.39 -23.70 -25.53
CA ASP A 263 8.21 -24.30 -24.89
C ASP A 263 6.94 -23.47 -25.16
N PHE A 264 7.06 -22.14 -25.11
CA PHE A 264 5.91 -21.26 -25.31
C PHE A 264 5.43 -21.25 -26.77
N ILE A 265 6.35 -21.25 -27.74
CA ILE A 265 6.02 -21.42 -29.16
C ILE A 265 5.38 -22.79 -29.40
N SER A 266 5.89 -23.85 -28.75
CA SER A 266 5.31 -25.19 -28.87
C SER A 266 3.87 -25.26 -28.36
N LYS A 267 3.54 -24.50 -27.31
CA LYS A 267 2.21 -24.42 -26.72
C LYS A 267 1.27 -23.58 -27.59
N LEU A 268 1.62 -22.33 -27.87
CA LEU A 268 0.70 -21.39 -28.55
C LEU A 268 0.66 -21.52 -30.08
N GLY A 269 1.70 -22.12 -30.67
CA GLY A 269 1.95 -22.09 -32.10
C GLY A 269 2.69 -20.82 -32.55
N LYS A 270 3.57 -21.00 -33.55
CA LYS A 270 4.48 -19.95 -34.05
C LYS A 270 3.76 -18.68 -34.51
N TYR A 271 2.66 -18.80 -35.25
CA TYR A 271 1.94 -17.63 -35.79
C TYR A 271 1.27 -16.80 -34.69
N PHE A 272 0.65 -17.45 -33.70
CA PHE A 272 0.05 -16.77 -32.55
C PHE A 272 1.14 -16.02 -31.76
N TYR A 273 2.26 -16.69 -31.50
CA TYR A 273 3.41 -16.13 -30.81
C TYR A 273 3.96 -14.88 -31.50
N GLU A 274 4.24 -14.97 -32.81
CA GLU A 274 4.76 -13.84 -33.59
C GLU A 274 3.75 -12.69 -33.68
N HIS A 275 2.46 -12.99 -33.76
CA HIS A 275 1.40 -11.98 -33.74
C HIS A 275 1.42 -11.17 -32.44
N TYR A 276 1.44 -11.84 -31.29
CA TYR A 276 1.45 -11.17 -29.98
C TYR A 276 2.77 -10.42 -29.68
N LEU A 277 3.91 -10.87 -30.24
CA LEU A 277 5.15 -10.09 -30.25
C LEU A 277 5.00 -8.81 -31.07
N ARG A 278 4.41 -8.88 -32.27
CA ARG A 278 4.22 -7.71 -33.14
C ARG A 278 3.23 -6.69 -32.55
N ILE A 279 2.20 -7.16 -31.84
CA ILE A 279 1.30 -6.28 -31.08
C ILE A 279 2.05 -5.56 -29.96
N GLY A 280 3.12 -6.17 -29.42
CA GLY A 280 3.85 -5.68 -28.25
C GLY A 280 3.28 -6.17 -26.93
N LEU A 281 2.44 -7.23 -26.95
CA LEU A 281 1.95 -7.87 -25.73
C LEU A 281 3.00 -8.78 -25.10
N PHE A 282 3.82 -9.42 -25.92
CA PHE A 282 4.97 -10.21 -25.50
C PHE A 282 6.28 -9.42 -25.62
N ILE A 283 7.21 -9.71 -24.73
CA ILE A 283 8.59 -9.24 -24.75
C ILE A 283 9.51 -10.46 -24.64
N GLU A 284 10.48 -10.55 -25.54
CA GLU A 284 11.63 -11.45 -25.41
C GLU A 284 12.70 -10.77 -24.52
N GLU A 285 13.16 -11.48 -23.50
CA GLU A 285 14.23 -11.02 -22.61
C GLU A 285 15.30 -12.12 -22.53
N GLU A 286 16.57 -11.71 -22.61
CA GLU A 286 17.70 -12.61 -22.48
C GLU A 286 18.05 -12.76 -20.99
N ILE A 287 18.05 -13.98 -20.49
CA ILE A 287 18.44 -14.32 -19.12
C ILE A 287 19.60 -15.30 -19.12
N LEU A 288 20.33 -15.34 -18.01
CA LEU A 288 21.41 -16.29 -17.80
C LEU A 288 20.86 -17.57 -17.16
N SER A 289 21.26 -18.70 -17.71
CA SER A 289 20.98 -20.03 -17.16
C SER A 289 22.30 -20.72 -16.85
N PHE A 290 22.34 -21.40 -15.69
CA PHE A 290 23.50 -22.16 -15.23
C PHE A 290 23.22 -23.65 -15.37
N ASP A 291 24.16 -24.40 -15.96
CA ASP A 291 24.05 -25.86 -16.04
C ASP A 291 24.52 -26.48 -14.71
N GLU A 292 23.60 -27.03 -13.92
CA GLU A 292 23.88 -27.63 -12.60
C GLU A 292 24.89 -28.80 -12.66
N LYS A 293 25.16 -29.35 -13.84
CA LYS A 293 26.11 -30.47 -14.02
C LYS A 293 27.57 -30.12 -13.76
N TYR A 294 27.96 -28.86 -13.85
CA TYR A 294 29.34 -28.44 -13.63
C TYR A 294 29.40 -27.60 -12.37
N GLY A 295 29.88 -28.22 -11.28
CA GLY A 295 29.96 -27.61 -9.96
C GLY A 295 30.66 -26.25 -9.95
N GLU A 296 30.30 -25.46 -8.95
CA GLU A 296 30.84 -24.13 -8.60
C GLU A 296 32.33 -24.03 -8.92
N LEU A 297 32.72 -23.41 -10.06
CA LEU A 297 34.03 -22.83 -10.40
C LEU A 297 34.27 -22.86 -11.93
N SER A 298 33.50 -22.09 -12.70
CA SER A 298 34.03 -21.36 -13.87
C SER A 298 32.94 -20.46 -14.45
N SER A 299 33.28 -19.21 -14.71
CA SER A 299 32.50 -18.26 -15.51
C SER A 299 32.38 -18.66 -16.99
N GLU A 300 32.70 -19.92 -17.34
CA GLU A 300 32.79 -20.45 -18.70
C GLU A 300 31.58 -21.35 -19.08
N VAL A 301 30.61 -21.55 -18.18
CA VAL A 301 29.38 -22.32 -18.44
C VAL A 301 28.13 -21.45 -18.26
N ILE A 302 28.15 -20.24 -18.82
CA ILE A 302 27.00 -19.33 -18.81
C ILE A 302 26.26 -19.47 -20.14
N ASN A 303 25.10 -20.13 -20.11
CA ASN A 303 24.23 -20.20 -21.27
C ASN A 303 23.24 -19.02 -21.24
N ARG A 304 23.14 -18.31 -22.35
CA ARG A 304 22.15 -17.26 -22.57
C ARG A 304 20.89 -17.89 -23.13
N LYS A 305 19.77 -17.71 -22.44
CA LYS A 305 18.46 -18.24 -22.82
C LYS A 305 17.51 -17.09 -23.08
N ILE A 306 16.72 -17.20 -24.14
CA ILE A 306 15.63 -16.26 -24.40
C ILE A 306 14.39 -16.75 -23.66
N VAL A 307 13.87 -15.90 -22.78
CA VAL A 307 12.56 -16.09 -22.16
C VAL A 307 11.56 -15.08 -22.67
N VAL A 308 10.29 -15.44 -22.58
CA VAL A 308 9.16 -14.65 -23.04
C VAL A 308 8.33 -14.30 -21.83
N ARG A 309 7.91 -13.04 -21.75
CA ARG A 309 6.94 -12.58 -20.75
C ARG A 309 5.95 -11.60 -21.36
N PHE A 310 4.89 -11.32 -20.62
CA PHE A 310 4.06 -10.17 -20.92
C PHE A 310 4.81 -8.85 -20.69
N PHE A 311 4.45 -7.81 -21.45
CA PHE A 311 5.04 -6.48 -21.27
C PHE A 311 4.73 -5.88 -19.90
N HIS A 312 3.58 -6.24 -19.33
CA HIS A 312 3.13 -5.80 -18.01
C HIS A 312 2.30 -6.87 -17.30
N ASN A 313 2.42 -6.98 -15.98
CA ASN A 313 1.79 -8.07 -15.21
C ASN A 313 0.25 -8.00 -15.24
N LEU A 314 -0.34 -6.81 -15.38
CA LEU A 314 -1.80 -6.68 -15.57
C LEU A 314 -2.32 -7.41 -16.81
N VAL A 315 -1.50 -7.56 -17.85
CA VAL A 315 -1.86 -8.29 -19.07
C VAL A 315 -1.83 -9.78 -18.80
N CYS A 316 -0.86 -10.25 -17.99
CA CYS A 316 -0.85 -11.62 -17.49
C CYS A 316 -2.11 -11.90 -16.67
N GLU A 317 -2.46 -11.01 -15.74
CA GLU A 317 -3.66 -11.13 -14.91
C GLU A 317 -4.95 -11.11 -15.75
N TRP A 318 -4.98 -10.34 -16.85
CA TRP A 318 -6.10 -10.31 -17.81
C TRP A 318 -6.35 -11.69 -18.46
N TYR A 319 -5.34 -12.29 -19.07
CA TYR A 319 -5.51 -13.60 -19.72
C TYR A 319 -5.72 -14.73 -18.69
N ALA A 320 -5.07 -14.67 -17.52
CA ALA A 320 -5.35 -15.59 -16.42
C ALA A 320 -6.80 -15.48 -15.92
N ALA A 321 -7.38 -14.28 -15.90
CA ALA A 321 -8.77 -14.06 -15.52
C ALA A 321 -9.76 -14.67 -16.50
N HIS A 322 -9.45 -14.70 -17.80
CA HIS A 322 -10.26 -15.41 -18.80
C HIS A 322 -10.34 -16.91 -18.50
N TYR A 323 -9.21 -17.53 -18.14
CA TYR A 323 -9.18 -18.93 -17.70
C TYR A 323 -10.07 -19.11 -16.47
N LEU A 324 -9.86 -18.29 -15.43
CA LEU A 324 -10.61 -18.37 -14.19
C LEU A 324 -12.13 -18.22 -14.43
N ALA A 325 -12.54 -17.19 -15.17
CA ALA A 325 -13.94 -16.92 -15.50
C ALA A 325 -14.63 -18.08 -16.24
N LYS A 326 -13.88 -18.87 -17.01
CA LYS A 326 -14.37 -20.06 -17.70
C LYS A 326 -14.47 -21.28 -16.78
N GLN A 327 -13.44 -21.52 -15.96
CA GLN A 327 -13.35 -22.72 -15.13
C GLN A 327 -14.29 -22.71 -13.92
N VAL A 328 -14.58 -21.56 -13.34
CA VAL A 328 -15.37 -21.45 -12.08
C VAL A 328 -16.74 -22.13 -12.19
N LYS A 329 -17.34 -22.19 -13.39
CA LYS A 329 -18.64 -22.85 -13.62
C LYS A 329 -18.57 -24.38 -13.65
N SER A 330 -17.47 -24.95 -14.12
CA SER A 330 -17.33 -26.40 -14.33
C SER A 330 -16.76 -27.14 -13.11
N LEU A 331 -16.42 -26.41 -12.06
CA LEU A 331 -15.72 -26.95 -10.89
C LEU A 331 -16.67 -27.18 -9.72
N SER A 332 -16.40 -28.23 -8.94
CA SER A 332 -17.01 -28.39 -7.63
C SER A 332 -16.51 -27.30 -6.67
N GLU A 333 -17.29 -27.00 -5.63
CA GLU A 333 -16.92 -25.99 -4.63
C GLU A 333 -15.55 -26.27 -4.00
N SER A 334 -15.22 -27.54 -3.73
CA SER A 334 -13.92 -27.96 -3.21
C SER A 334 -12.76 -27.61 -4.15
N LYS A 335 -12.89 -27.89 -5.46
CA LYS A 335 -11.86 -27.58 -6.46
C LYS A 335 -11.72 -26.07 -6.66
N LEU A 336 -12.84 -25.35 -6.64
CA LEU A 336 -12.84 -23.89 -6.72
C LEU A 336 -12.02 -23.27 -5.57
N ARG A 337 -12.24 -23.74 -4.34
CA ARG A 337 -11.47 -23.30 -3.16
C ARG A 337 -9.97 -23.61 -3.32
N THR A 338 -9.61 -24.78 -3.85
CA THR A 338 -8.21 -25.13 -4.10
C THR A 338 -7.57 -24.19 -5.13
N ILE A 339 -8.24 -23.93 -6.25
CA ILE A 339 -7.72 -23.06 -7.32
C ILE A 339 -7.58 -21.62 -6.83
N LEU A 340 -8.63 -21.07 -6.20
CA LEU A 340 -8.61 -19.70 -5.69
C LEU A 340 -7.63 -19.53 -4.52
N GLY A 341 -7.41 -20.56 -3.71
CA GLY A 341 -6.44 -20.56 -2.61
C GLY A 341 -4.98 -20.64 -3.06
N ASN A 342 -4.71 -21.00 -4.32
CA ASN A 342 -3.36 -20.99 -4.88
C ASN A 342 -2.93 -19.61 -5.39
N LEU A 343 -3.88 -18.70 -5.58
CA LEU A 343 -3.62 -17.33 -6.01
C LEU A 343 -3.41 -16.43 -4.79
N ASP A 344 -2.44 -15.52 -4.88
CA ASP A 344 -2.27 -14.48 -3.89
C ASP A 344 -3.39 -13.43 -4.05
N LEU A 345 -4.31 -13.39 -3.08
CA LEU A 345 -5.51 -12.56 -3.08
C LEU A 345 -5.22 -11.08 -3.39
N PHE A 346 -4.22 -10.50 -2.74
CA PHE A 346 -3.99 -9.06 -2.81
C PHE A 346 -2.98 -8.68 -3.90
N ASN A 347 -1.99 -9.53 -4.16
CA ASN A 347 -1.02 -9.28 -5.22
C ASN A 347 -1.59 -9.56 -6.61
N LEU A 348 -2.59 -10.43 -6.74
CA LEU A 348 -3.25 -10.80 -8.00
C LEU A 348 -4.72 -10.33 -8.03
N GLN A 349 -5.02 -9.21 -7.38
CA GLN A 349 -6.38 -8.68 -7.28
C GLN A 349 -7.05 -8.48 -8.66
N TYR A 350 -6.30 -8.19 -9.72
CA TYR A 350 -6.89 -7.97 -11.03
C TYR A 350 -7.33 -9.27 -11.69
N VAL A 351 -6.77 -10.43 -11.34
CA VAL A 351 -7.28 -11.74 -11.78
C VAL A 351 -8.74 -11.90 -11.33
N TYR A 352 -9.03 -11.62 -10.06
CA TYR A 352 -10.38 -11.72 -9.50
C TYR A 352 -11.32 -10.67 -10.10
N ARG A 353 -10.87 -9.41 -10.15
CA ARG A 353 -11.65 -8.29 -10.69
C ARG A 353 -12.02 -8.50 -12.15
N PHE A 354 -11.04 -8.82 -13.00
CA PHE A 354 -11.30 -9.10 -14.41
C PHE A 354 -12.19 -10.32 -14.58
N ALA A 355 -11.99 -11.41 -13.82
CA ALA A 355 -12.85 -12.58 -13.94
C ALA A 355 -14.32 -12.25 -13.64
N CYS A 356 -14.57 -11.41 -12.63
CA CYS A 356 -15.91 -10.92 -12.28
C CYS A 356 -16.53 -10.04 -13.39
N GLY A 357 -15.73 -9.17 -14.01
CA GLY A 357 -16.19 -8.33 -15.13
C GLY A 357 -16.24 -9.04 -16.49
N ILE A 358 -15.61 -10.20 -16.64
CA ILE A 358 -15.69 -11.07 -17.83
C ILE A 358 -16.96 -11.91 -17.77
N ASN A 359 -17.32 -12.44 -16.61
CA ASN A 359 -18.44 -13.37 -16.46
C ASN A 359 -19.18 -13.13 -15.13
N SER A 360 -20.41 -12.60 -15.21
CA SER A 360 -21.22 -12.27 -14.03
C SER A 360 -21.51 -13.46 -13.13
N ASP A 361 -21.72 -14.66 -13.70
CA ASP A 361 -21.98 -15.85 -12.88
C ASP A 361 -20.73 -16.31 -12.13
N ALA A 362 -19.55 -16.13 -12.75
CA ALA A 362 -18.28 -16.38 -12.06
C ALA A 362 -18.06 -15.37 -10.94
N ALA A 363 -18.51 -14.12 -11.13
CA ALA A 363 -18.44 -13.07 -10.12
C ALA A 363 -19.14 -13.46 -8.82
N ASP A 364 -20.34 -14.01 -8.88
CA ASP A 364 -21.10 -14.40 -7.69
C ASP A 364 -20.39 -15.50 -6.89
N LEU A 365 -19.80 -16.49 -7.57
CA LEU A 365 -19.05 -17.56 -6.94
C LEU A 365 -17.73 -17.06 -6.34
N ILE A 366 -17.02 -16.19 -7.04
CA ILE A 366 -15.77 -15.58 -6.57
C ILE A 366 -16.04 -14.69 -5.35
N ILE A 367 -17.02 -13.79 -5.41
CA ILE A 367 -17.35 -12.89 -4.30
C ILE A 367 -17.82 -13.69 -3.07
N LYS A 368 -18.65 -14.73 -3.27
CA LYS A 368 -19.05 -15.63 -2.18
C LYS A 368 -17.83 -16.29 -1.53
N TYR A 369 -16.85 -16.74 -2.31
CA TYR A 369 -15.61 -17.29 -1.76
C TYR A 369 -14.80 -16.24 -0.99
N LEU A 370 -14.61 -15.05 -1.54
CA LEU A 370 -13.86 -13.95 -0.91
C LEU A 370 -14.45 -13.58 0.45
N ASN A 371 -15.78 -13.54 0.57
CA ASN A 371 -16.46 -13.27 1.84
C ASN A 371 -16.25 -14.36 2.91
N THR A 372 -15.77 -15.55 2.54
CA THR A 372 -15.39 -16.58 3.53
C THR A 372 -13.96 -16.43 4.06
N LEU A 373 -13.19 -15.50 3.50
CA LEU A 373 -11.79 -15.27 3.86
C LEU A 373 -11.66 -14.06 4.77
N LYS A 374 -10.68 -14.11 5.68
CA LYS A 374 -10.30 -12.95 6.48
C LYS A 374 -9.73 -11.85 5.56
N ASP A 375 -10.19 -10.60 5.73
CA ASP A 375 -9.85 -9.44 4.89
C ASP A 375 -10.29 -9.55 3.42
N GLY A 376 -11.04 -10.60 3.06
CA GLY A 376 -11.51 -10.83 1.69
C GLY A 376 -12.63 -9.88 1.26
N GLU A 377 -13.33 -9.27 2.21
CA GLU A 377 -14.38 -8.27 1.96
C GLU A 377 -13.86 -7.08 1.16
N LYS A 378 -12.62 -6.66 1.40
CA LYS A 378 -11.96 -5.55 0.69
C LYS A 378 -11.88 -5.82 -0.82
N LEU A 379 -11.48 -7.04 -1.19
CA LEU A 379 -11.40 -7.45 -2.58
C LEU A 379 -12.78 -7.76 -3.16
N ALA A 380 -13.69 -8.29 -2.36
CA ALA A 380 -15.06 -8.55 -2.77
C ALA A 380 -15.79 -7.27 -3.21
N ILE A 381 -15.57 -6.14 -2.53
CA ILE A 381 -16.07 -4.81 -2.94
C ILE A 381 -15.55 -4.44 -4.33
N LEU A 382 -14.24 -4.58 -4.57
CA LEU A 382 -13.64 -4.27 -5.86
C LEU A 382 -14.21 -5.16 -6.98
N CYS A 383 -14.37 -6.45 -6.72
CA CYS A 383 -14.95 -7.42 -7.65
C CYS A 383 -16.42 -7.14 -7.97
N LEU A 384 -17.21 -6.71 -6.96
CA LEU A 384 -18.60 -6.32 -7.15
C LEU A 384 -18.75 -5.18 -8.17
N LEU A 385 -17.87 -4.18 -8.08
CA LEU A 385 -17.89 -3.00 -8.96
C LEU A 385 -17.50 -3.33 -10.42
N GLU A 386 -16.93 -4.52 -10.68
CA GLU A 386 -16.63 -4.97 -12.04
C GLU A 386 -17.84 -5.60 -12.74
N LYS A 387 -18.87 -6.02 -11.98
CA LYS A 387 -20.08 -6.64 -12.54
C LYS A 387 -20.79 -5.64 -13.45
N SER A 388 -20.98 -6.02 -14.71
CA SER A 388 -21.82 -5.30 -15.67
C SER A 388 -23.28 -5.79 -15.58
N GLY A 389 -24.26 -4.90 -15.49
CA GLY A 389 -25.67 -5.28 -15.47
C GLY A 389 -26.57 -4.28 -14.76
N THR A 390 -27.83 -4.66 -14.50
CA THR A 390 -28.76 -3.85 -13.72
C THR A 390 -28.44 -3.94 -12.23
N VAL A 391 -28.86 -2.91 -11.49
CA VAL A 391 -28.66 -2.82 -10.05
C VAL A 391 -29.33 -3.98 -9.28
N ASP A 392 -30.41 -4.55 -9.82
CA ASP A 392 -31.08 -5.70 -9.20
C ASP A 392 -30.18 -6.94 -9.13
N ASN A 393 -29.29 -7.13 -10.12
CA ASN A 393 -28.38 -8.28 -10.18
C ASN A 393 -27.26 -8.24 -9.14
N ILE A 394 -27.07 -7.11 -8.45
CA ILE A 394 -26.04 -6.93 -7.42
C ILE A 394 -26.63 -6.76 -6.02
N LYS A 395 -27.96 -6.63 -5.89
CA LYS A 395 -28.63 -6.28 -4.62
C LYS A 395 -28.31 -7.26 -3.49
N GLU A 396 -28.36 -8.56 -3.77
CA GLU A 396 -28.06 -9.59 -2.75
C GLU A 396 -26.59 -9.58 -2.35
N THR A 397 -25.68 -9.39 -3.30
CA THR A 397 -24.25 -9.26 -3.01
C THR A 397 -23.95 -8.01 -2.17
N VAL A 398 -24.58 -6.87 -2.49
CA VAL A 398 -24.47 -5.63 -1.70
C VAL A 398 -24.99 -5.86 -0.28
N ARG A 399 -26.13 -6.55 -0.14
CA ARG A 399 -26.68 -6.89 1.18
C ARG A 399 -25.67 -7.66 2.01
N GLN A 400 -25.04 -8.68 1.43
CA GLN A 400 -24.02 -9.49 2.11
C GLN A 400 -22.80 -8.67 2.54
N LEU A 401 -22.31 -7.77 1.69
CA LEU A 401 -21.17 -6.91 2.02
C LEU A 401 -21.47 -5.82 3.05
N CYS A 402 -22.75 -5.49 3.26
CA CYS A 402 -23.20 -4.47 4.20
C CYS A 402 -23.77 -5.04 5.52
N VAL A 403 -23.70 -6.36 5.73
CA VAL A 403 -24.19 -7.01 6.97
C VAL A 403 -23.38 -6.56 8.18
N ASP A 404 -22.06 -6.57 8.02
CA ASP A 404 -21.10 -6.23 9.06
C ASP A 404 -20.68 -4.75 9.00
N THR A 405 -19.74 -4.37 9.87
CA THR A 405 -19.20 -3.01 9.89
C THR A 405 -18.37 -2.76 8.62
N ILE A 406 -18.64 -1.64 7.96
CA ILE A 406 -17.88 -1.20 6.79
C ILE A 406 -16.71 -0.33 7.27
N TYR A 407 -15.48 -0.77 7.01
CA TYR A 407 -14.27 -0.06 7.43
C TYR A 407 -13.70 0.82 6.31
N ILE A 408 -13.40 2.06 6.65
CA ILE A 408 -12.56 2.97 5.85
C ILE A 408 -11.38 3.35 6.74
N SER A 409 -10.18 2.91 6.37
CA SER A 409 -8.97 3.08 7.18
C SER A 409 -7.89 3.85 6.42
N SER A 410 -7.05 4.62 7.10
CA SER A 410 -5.88 5.28 6.49
C SER A 410 -4.90 4.32 5.84
N GLU A 411 -4.87 3.06 6.29
CA GLU A 411 -4.04 2.00 5.72
C GLU A 411 -4.56 1.51 4.37
N HIS A 412 -5.86 1.67 4.10
CA HIS A 412 -6.45 1.29 2.83
C HIS A 412 -5.86 2.11 1.68
N SER A 413 -5.72 1.49 0.50
CA SER A 413 -5.43 2.26 -0.71
C SER A 413 -6.56 3.25 -0.97
N ARG A 414 -6.22 4.40 -1.54
CA ARG A 414 -7.20 5.40 -1.92
C ARG A 414 -8.22 4.83 -2.91
N LEU A 415 -7.80 3.93 -3.81
CA LEU A 415 -8.69 3.11 -4.64
C LEU A 415 -9.73 2.35 -3.80
N LEU A 416 -9.30 1.58 -2.80
CA LEU A 416 -10.20 0.80 -1.94
C LEU A 416 -11.15 1.71 -1.15
N GLN A 417 -10.65 2.79 -0.54
CA GLN A 417 -11.51 3.75 0.16
C GLN A 417 -12.62 4.29 -0.75
N ARG A 418 -12.28 4.68 -1.99
CA ARG A 418 -13.27 5.16 -2.95
C ARG A 418 -14.28 4.08 -3.36
N SER A 419 -13.81 2.85 -3.57
CA SER A 419 -14.69 1.71 -3.89
C SER A 419 -15.64 1.39 -2.73
N THR A 420 -15.18 1.47 -1.49
CA THR A 420 -16.04 1.36 -0.30
C THR A 420 -17.08 2.48 -0.24
N MET A 421 -16.70 3.72 -0.57
CA MET A 421 -17.65 4.84 -0.67
C MET A 421 -18.70 4.63 -1.77
N GLN A 422 -18.31 4.05 -2.91
CA GLN A 422 -19.24 3.67 -3.97
C GLN A 422 -20.18 2.55 -3.53
N LEU A 423 -19.71 1.56 -2.77
CA LEU A 423 -20.59 0.55 -2.16
C LEU A 423 -21.65 1.20 -1.27
N ILE A 424 -21.27 2.17 -0.43
CA ILE A 424 -22.20 2.89 0.45
C ILE A 424 -23.29 3.61 -0.37
N ASP A 425 -22.92 4.31 -1.44
CA ASP A 425 -23.88 4.98 -2.34
C ASP A 425 -24.78 3.96 -3.06
N ILE A 426 -24.24 2.82 -3.51
CA ILE A 426 -25.04 1.74 -4.10
C ILE A 426 -26.04 1.19 -3.09
N ALA A 427 -25.61 0.87 -1.87
CA ALA A 427 -26.46 0.36 -0.79
C ALA A 427 -27.64 1.30 -0.52
N PHE A 428 -27.39 2.61 -0.45
CA PHE A 428 -28.44 3.62 -0.36
C PHE A 428 -29.40 3.56 -1.55
N ARG A 429 -28.90 3.55 -2.79
CA ARG A 429 -29.75 3.49 -4.00
C ARG A 429 -30.63 2.25 -4.05
N VAL A 430 -30.14 1.11 -3.55
CA VAL A 430 -30.91 -0.14 -3.48
C VAL A 430 -31.73 -0.32 -2.19
N GLN A 431 -31.76 0.71 -1.35
CA GLN A 431 -32.51 0.74 -0.09
C GLN A 431 -32.06 -0.36 0.89
N ILE A 432 -30.75 -0.59 1.00
CA ILE A 432 -30.13 -1.49 1.97
C ILE A 432 -29.57 -0.64 3.13
N PRO A 433 -30.08 -0.82 4.36
CA PRO A 433 -29.54 -0.13 5.53
C PRO A 433 -28.17 -0.70 5.90
N ILE A 434 -27.25 0.18 6.29
CA ILE A 434 -25.92 -0.18 6.79
C ILE A 434 -25.93 -0.05 8.31
N LYS A 435 -25.47 -1.09 9.00
CA LYS A 435 -25.44 -1.10 10.46
C LYS A 435 -24.40 -0.12 11.01
N CYS A 436 -23.17 -0.19 10.54
CA CYS A 436 -22.07 0.61 11.07
C CYS A 436 -21.05 0.93 9.99
N ILE A 437 -20.58 2.18 9.96
CA ILE A 437 -19.40 2.61 9.21
C ILE A 437 -18.34 3.05 10.21
N ASP A 438 -17.14 2.47 10.12
CA ASP A 438 -15.99 2.82 10.96
C ASP A 438 -14.94 3.56 10.12
N LEU A 439 -14.71 4.82 10.49
CA LEU A 439 -13.65 5.67 9.95
C LEU A 439 -12.44 5.57 10.87
N GLU A 440 -11.46 4.77 10.46
CA GLU A 440 -10.26 4.51 11.25
C GLU A 440 -9.08 5.36 10.79
N LYS A 441 -8.62 6.28 11.64
CA LYS A 441 -7.46 7.17 11.42
C LYS A 441 -7.48 7.94 10.10
N CYS A 442 -8.66 8.08 9.50
CA CYS A 442 -8.78 8.55 8.13
C CYS A 442 -9.52 9.87 8.04
N VAL A 443 -10.01 10.44 9.14
CA VAL A 443 -10.65 11.76 9.13
C VAL A 443 -9.56 12.83 9.09
N ASP A 444 -9.57 13.68 8.06
CA ASP A 444 -8.62 14.79 7.92
C ASP A 444 -9.27 16.12 8.31
N SER A 445 -10.44 16.41 7.72
CA SER A 445 -11.20 17.61 8.02
C SER A 445 -12.69 17.40 7.73
N VAL A 446 -13.54 18.22 8.33
CA VAL A 446 -14.96 18.30 7.95
C VAL A 446 -15.23 19.69 7.40
N ASP A 447 -16.10 19.75 6.39
CA ASP A 447 -16.67 21.00 5.92
C ASP A 447 -18.20 20.90 6.07
N PRO A 448 -18.74 21.32 7.24
CA PRO A 448 -20.17 21.25 7.51
C PRO A 448 -20.99 22.05 6.49
N SER A 449 -20.49 23.21 6.05
CA SER A 449 -21.15 24.07 5.06
C SER A 449 -21.35 23.37 3.71
N LYS A 450 -20.42 22.50 3.33
CA LYS A 450 -20.48 21.71 2.08
C LYS A 450 -21.02 20.31 2.28
N ARG A 451 -21.45 19.95 3.50
CA ARG A 451 -22.00 18.63 3.87
C ARG A 451 -21.03 17.47 3.58
N LYS A 452 -19.73 17.68 3.84
CA LYS A 452 -18.67 16.76 3.42
C LYS A 452 -17.66 16.53 4.52
N LEU A 453 -17.27 15.28 4.68
CA LEU A 453 -16.09 14.87 5.45
C LEU A 453 -14.97 14.53 4.48
N THR A 454 -13.79 15.11 4.67
CA THR A 454 -12.60 14.84 3.87
C THR A 454 -11.74 13.80 4.59
N LEU A 455 -11.40 12.74 3.87
CA LEU A 455 -10.49 11.71 4.34
C LEU A 455 -9.03 12.15 4.15
N SER A 456 -8.09 11.56 4.90
CA SER A 456 -6.64 11.80 4.75
C SER A 456 -6.10 11.43 3.36
N SER A 457 -6.86 10.68 2.57
CA SER A 457 -6.59 10.41 1.14
C SER A 457 -7.06 11.52 0.18
N GLY A 458 -7.66 12.60 0.71
CA GLY A 458 -8.31 13.68 -0.04
C GLY A 458 -9.69 13.32 -0.62
N LEU A 459 -10.18 12.10 -0.39
CA LEU A 459 -11.53 11.69 -0.80
C LEU A 459 -12.58 12.37 0.07
N LYS A 460 -13.73 12.72 -0.54
CA LYS A 460 -14.80 13.47 0.14
C LYS A 460 -16.03 12.60 0.34
N LEU A 461 -16.24 12.15 1.57
CA LEU A 461 -17.43 11.44 2.01
C LEU A 461 -18.60 12.41 2.12
N GLN A 462 -19.65 12.15 1.34
CA GLN A 462 -20.91 12.90 1.42
C GLN A 462 -21.70 12.45 2.64
N SER A 463 -22.59 13.33 3.13
CA SER A 463 -23.54 13.01 4.20
C SER A 463 -24.15 11.62 4.05
N LEU A 464 -24.05 10.82 5.10
CA LEU A 464 -24.49 9.42 5.11
C LEU A 464 -26.01 9.33 5.14
N LYS A 465 -26.54 8.29 4.49
CA LYS A 465 -27.98 7.99 4.43
C LYS A 465 -28.22 6.51 4.70
N MET A 466 -29.22 6.18 5.50
CA MET A 466 -29.54 4.81 5.90
C MET A 466 -28.39 4.08 6.62
N VAL A 467 -27.52 4.84 7.28
CA VAL A 467 -26.44 4.31 8.12
C VAL A 467 -26.84 4.50 9.58
N LYS A 468 -26.84 3.43 10.37
CA LYS A 468 -27.32 3.46 11.77
C LYS A 468 -26.25 3.98 12.73
N GLU A 469 -25.01 3.57 12.56
CA GLU A 469 -23.89 4.00 13.40
C GLU A 469 -22.74 4.56 12.54
N LEU A 470 -22.21 5.71 12.96
CA LEU A 470 -20.93 6.25 12.49
C LEU A 470 -19.93 6.16 13.63
N LYS A 471 -18.81 5.48 13.39
CA LYS A 471 -17.72 5.31 14.33
C LYS A 471 -16.47 6.04 13.84
N ILE A 472 -15.80 6.74 14.74
CA ILE A 472 -14.55 7.47 14.53
C ILE A 472 -13.48 6.83 15.42
N THR A 473 -12.50 6.15 14.81
CA THR A 473 -11.46 5.40 15.52
C THR A 473 -10.09 6.03 15.31
N GLU A 474 -9.54 6.71 16.32
CA GLU A 474 -8.31 7.52 16.17
C GLU A 474 -7.09 6.99 16.98
N ARG A 475 -7.17 5.73 17.45
CA ARG A 475 -6.16 4.97 18.21
C ARG A 475 -5.12 5.80 19.02
N GLY A 476 -5.59 6.54 20.02
CA GLY A 476 -4.81 7.26 21.03
C GLY A 476 -4.64 8.75 20.76
N ARG A 477 -5.07 9.24 19.59
CA ARG A 477 -5.03 10.66 19.26
C ARG A 477 -6.04 11.44 20.11
N GLU A 478 -5.62 12.62 20.54
CA GLU A 478 -6.47 13.63 21.16
C GLU A 478 -7.14 14.47 20.07
N LEU A 479 -8.47 14.46 20.06
CA LEU A 479 -9.27 15.28 19.15
C LEU A 479 -9.40 16.68 19.73
N THR A 480 -9.25 17.68 18.86
CA THR A 480 -9.46 19.07 19.24
C THR A 480 -10.94 19.38 19.39
N TYR A 481 -11.27 20.47 20.09
CA TYR A 481 -12.66 20.91 20.22
C TYR A 481 -13.32 21.16 18.86
N ASP A 482 -12.59 21.81 17.94
CA ASP A 482 -13.07 22.10 16.59
C ASP A 482 -13.36 20.82 15.81
N GLU A 483 -12.47 19.81 15.88
CA GLU A 483 -12.69 18.53 15.21
C GLU A 483 -13.90 17.76 15.73
N VAL A 484 -14.11 17.75 17.05
CA VAL A 484 -15.30 17.11 17.65
C VAL A 484 -16.56 17.86 17.23
N THR A 485 -16.52 19.19 17.21
CA THR A 485 -17.61 20.07 16.77
C THR A 485 -18.00 19.78 15.34
N ASP A 486 -17.02 19.80 14.45
CA ASP A 486 -17.14 19.50 13.03
C ASP A 486 -17.75 18.11 12.79
N ILE A 487 -17.30 17.09 13.54
CA ILE A 487 -17.85 15.74 13.45
C ILE A 487 -19.32 15.72 13.92
N PHE A 488 -19.67 16.43 14.99
CA PHE A 488 -21.05 16.50 15.46
C PHE A 488 -21.95 17.14 14.41
N GLU A 489 -21.54 18.26 13.81
CA GLU A 489 -22.29 18.94 12.75
C GLU A 489 -22.48 18.02 11.52
N TYR A 490 -21.44 17.28 11.14
CA TYR A 490 -21.53 16.27 10.09
C TYR A 490 -22.49 15.12 10.44
N SER A 491 -22.50 14.67 11.70
CA SER A 491 -23.45 13.66 12.17
C SER A 491 -24.89 14.15 12.18
N VAL A 492 -25.12 15.43 12.51
CA VAL A 492 -26.45 16.05 12.45
C VAL A 492 -27.00 16.01 11.03
N ILE A 493 -26.20 16.25 9.99
CA ILE A 493 -26.69 16.25 8.60
C ILE A 493 -26.92 14.84 8.03
N CYS A 494 -26.47 13.77 8.69
CA CYS A 494 -26.67 12.39 8.23
C CYS A 494 -28.12 11.93 8.48
N GLU A 495 -28.74 11.32 7.47
CA GLU A 495 -30.14 10.88 7.52
C GLU A 495 -30.25 9.43 8.00
N GLY A 496 -30.93 9.22 9.14
CA GLY A 496 -31.17 7.89 9.71
C GLY A 496 -30.06 7.38 10.64
N LEU A 497 -29.10 8.25 10.99
CA LEU A 497 -28.09 7.99 12.02
C LEU A 497 -28.77 7.87 13.39
N GLU A 498 -28.46 6.82 14.11
CA GLU A 498 -28.96 6.55 15.47
C GLU A 498 -27.85 6.67 16.51
N GLN A 499 -26.59 6.44 16.10
CA GLN A 499 -25.45 6.46 17.01
C GLN A 499 -24.19 7.07 16.36
N LEU A 500 -23.47 7.89 17.15
CA LEU A 500 -22.12 8.36 16.88
C LEU A 500 -21.18 7.81 17.95
N THR A 501 -20.14 7.07 17.55
CA THR A 501 -19.20 6.44 18.47
C THR A 501 -17.78 6.98 18.27
N PHE A 502 -17.16 7.47 19.33
CA PHE A 502 -15.74 7.79 19.37
C PHE A 502 -14.98 6.63 20.00
N GLU A 503 -14.09 5.99 19.26
CA GLU A 503 -13.37 4.81 19.73
C GLU A 503 -11.86 5.04 19.77
N CYS A 504 -11.24 4.55 20.84
CA CYS A 504 -9.80 4.61 21.07
C CYS A 504 -9.25 6.03 20.85
N CYS A 505 -9.90 7.08 21.35
CA CYS A 505 -9.45 8.47 21.20
C CYS A 505 -9.75 9.29 22.44
N LEU A 506 -9.10 10.46 22.57
CA LEU A 506 -9.36 11.40 23.66
C LEU A 506 -10.24 12.53 23.15
N LEU A 507 -11.23 12.90 23.95
CA LEU A 507 -12.12 14.03 23.70
C LEU A 507 -11.79 15.17 24.68
N PRO A 508 -11.95 16.44 24.28
CA PRO A 508 -11.67 17.58 25.14
C PRO A 508 -12.68 17.69 26.29
N GLU A 509 -12.24 18.24 27.44
CA GLU A 509 -12.98 18.25 28.72
C GLU A 509 -14.38 18.87 28.68
N ASN A 510 -14.70 19.69 27.66
CA ASN A 510 -15.99 20.41 27.51
C ASN A 510 -16.70 20.11 26.17
N SER A 511 -16.43 18.97 25.53
CA SER A 511 -17.00 18.57 24.23
C SER A 511 -18.54 18.43 24.21
N GLY A 512 -19.22 18.49 25.35
CA GLY A 512 -20.65 18.18 25.48
C GLY A 512 -21.63 19.35 25.56
N GLU A 513 -21.22 20.54 26.04
CA GLU A 513 -22.19 21.53 26.57
C GLU A 513 -22.96 22.36 25.52
N CYS A 514 -22.46 22.54 24.29
CA CYS A 514 -23.13 23.37 23.28
C CYS A 514 -23.63 22.63 22.03
N LEU A 515 -23.18 21.39 21.79
CA LEU A 515 -23.28 20.74 20.47
C LEU A 515 -24.13 19.47 20.46
N PHE A 516 -24.45 18.93 21.64
CA PHE A 516 -25.31 17.75 21.78
C PHE A 516 -26.78 18.07 21.48
N THR A 517 -27.23 19.31 21.67
CA THR A 517 -28.66 19.65 21.62
C THR A 517 -29.31 19.33 20.26
N GLU A 518 -28.58 19.45 19.15
CA GLU A 518 -29.11 19.10 17.82
C GLU A 518 -29.10 17.59 17.55
N LEU A 519 -28.04 16.89 17.96
CA LEU A 519 -27.96 15.43 17.88
C LEU A 519 -29.05 14.79 18.75
N GLU A 520 -29.26 15.31 19.96
CA GLU A 520 -30.31 14.88 20.89
C GLU A 520 -31.71 15.11 20.31
N LYS A 521 -31.97 16.28 19.71
CA LYS A 521 -33.24 16.56 19.00
C LYS A 521 -33.51 15.55 17.87
N LYS A 522 -32.44 15.06 17.23
CA LYS A 522 -32.52 13.99 16.22
C LYS A 522 -32.56 12.58 16.81
N GLY A 523 -32.41 12.43 18.12
CA GLY A 523 -32.37 11.15 18.81
C GLY A 523 -31.09 10.36 18.56
N VAL A 524 -29.98 11.02 18.19
CA VAL A 524 -28.67 10.38 17.97
C VAL A 524 -27.97 10.20 19.31
N LEU A 525 -27.64 8.96 19.65
CA LEU A 525 -26.85 8.61 20.83
C LEU A 525 -25.37 8.88 20.57
N VAL A 526 -24.69 9.56 21.48
CA VAL A 526 -23.24 9.80 21.38
C VAL A 526 -22.51 8.97 22.43
N GLN A 527 -21.65 8.06 21.97
CA GLN A 527 -20.89 7.13 22.79
C GLN A 527 -19.39 7.41 22.66
N TRP A 528 -18.64 7.31 23.76
CA TRP A 528 -17.19 7.44 23.80
C TRP A 528 -16.55 6.24 24.50
N ASN A 529 -15.67 5.56 23.78
CA ASN A 529 -14.94 4.37 24.19
C ASN A 529 -13.44 4.67 24.14
N PRO A 530 -12.87 5.40 25.12
CA PRO A 530 -11.44 5.71 25.12
C PRO A 530 -10.56 4.45 25.29
N THR A 531 -11.06 3.46 26.04
CA THR A 531 -10.40 2.17 26.33
C THR A 531 -11.47 1.06 26.44
N ALA A 532 -11.33 0.12 27.38
CA ALA A 532 -12.27 -1.00 27.59
C ALA A 532 -13.63 -0.59 28.20
N GLN A 533 -13.77 0.66 28.67
CA GLN A 533 -15.01 1.18 29.25
C GLN A 533 -15.64 2.24 28.35
N TRP A 534 -16.96 2.17 28.22
CA TRP A 534 -17.74 3.09 27.43
C TRP A 534 -18.43 4.14 28.32
N PHE A 535 -18.58 5.33 27.74
CA PHE A 535 -19.30 6.48 28.29
C PHE A 535 -20.34 6.93 27.26
N GLN A 536 -21.44 7.49 27.75
CA GLN A 536 -22.47 8.08 26.91
C GLN A 536 -22.66 9.55 27.30
N LEU A 537 -22.84 10.41 26.30
CA LEU A 537 -23.12 11.81 26.53
C LEU A 537 -24.58 11.97 26.97
N ASP A 538 -24.80 12.66 28.09
CA ASP A 538 -26.13 12.95 28.62
C ASP A 538 -26.65 14.34 28.21
N GLN A 539 -27.90 14.64 28.60
CA GLN A 539 -28.58 15.90 28.30
C GLN A 539 -27.92 17.13 28.93
N ASP A 540 -27.12 16.93 29.97
CA ASP A 540 -26.37 17.98 30.67
C ASP A 540 -24.97 18.19 30.05
N GLY A 541 -24.66 17.53 28.93
CA GLY A 541 -23.36 17.58 28.27
C GLY A 541 -22.26 16.80 29.00
N LYS A 542 -22.62 15.89 29.91
CA LYS A 542 -21.68 15.12 30.72
C LYS A 542 -21.57 13.67 30.25
N TRP A 543 -20.34 13.15 30.30
CA TRP A 543 -20.04 11.76 29.97
C TRP A 543 -20.33 10.84 31.15
N LYS A 544 -21.36 10.00 31.04
CA LYS A 544 -21.79 9.02 32.05
C LYS A 544 -21.51 7.59 31.60
N GLY A 545 -20.78 6.84 32.43
CA GLY A 545 -20.51 5.41 32.22
C GLY A 545 -21.41 4.50 33.09
N LYS A 546 -21.16 3.19 33.02
CA LYS A 546 -21.82 2.20 33.91
C LYS A 546 -21.67 2.61 35.39
N LYS A 547 -22.78 2.57 36.14
CA LYS A 547 -22.90 2.97 37.56
C LYS A 547 -22.73 4.48 37.84
N ASN A 548 -23.08 5.36 36.89
CA ASN A 548 -22.97 6.83 37.02
C ASN A 548 -21.54 7.32 37.26
N ILE A 549 -20.52 6.54 36.88
CA ILE A 549 -19.13 6.98 36.94
C ILE A 549 -18.93 8.02 35.82
N VAL A 550 -18.50 9.22 36.19
CA VAL A 550 -18.18 10.29 35.24
C VAL A 550 -16.85 9.98 34.57
N ALA A 551 -16.71 10.25 33.27
CA ALA A 551 -15.48 9.93 32.53
C ALA A 551 -14.22 10.54 33.17
N GLN A 552 -14.29 11.77 33.67
CA GLN A 552 -13.18 12.42 34.39
C GLN A 552 -12.76 11.62 35.64
N GLU A 553 -13.71 11.19 36.47
CA GLU A 553 -13.42 10.34 37.64
C GLU A 553 -12.85 8.98 37.25
N TYR A 554 -13.31 8.40 36.15
CA TYR A 554 -12.78 7.14 35.65
C TYR A 554 -11.34 7.30 35.15
N MET A 555 -11.08 8.33 34.34
CA MET A 555 -9.75 8.62 33.80
C MET A 555 -8.75 8.92 34.93
N LEU A 556 -9.18 9.64 35.97
CA LEU A 556 -8.43 9.84 37.22
C LEU A 556 -8.20 8.53 37.95
N LYS A 557 -9.23 7.70 38.16
CA LYS A 557 -9.09 6.37 38.81
C LYS A 557 -8.19 5.41 38.04
N LEU A 558 -8.20 5.47 36.70
CA LEU A 558 -7.34 4.66 35.84
C LEU A 558 -5.89 5.14 35.95
N LEU A 559 -5.67 6.45 35.94
CA LEU A 559 -4.36 7.03 36.25
C LEU A 559 -3.90 6.60 37.65
N GLU A 560 -4.75 6.72 38.68
CA GLU A 560 -4.44 6.28 40.04
C GLU A 560 -4.16 4.77 40.14
N LEU A 561 -4.90 3.91 39.43
CA LEU A 561 -4.69 2.46 39.41
C LEU A 561 -3.41 2.08 38.69
N VAL A 562 -3.10 2.75 37.58
CA VAL A 562 -1.83 2.60 36.88
C VAL A 562 -0.71 3.07 37.79
N PHE A 563 -0.81 4.27 38.36
CA PHE A 563 0.15 4.81 39.31
C PHE A 563 0.33 3.89 40.51
N HIS A 564 -0.74 3.39 41.11
CA HIS A 564 -0.71 2.53 42.28
C HIS A 564 -0.13 1.15 41.97
N ASN A 565 -0.51 0.51 40.86
CA ASN A 565 0.08 -0.78 40.47
C ASN A 565 1.54 -0.63 40.08
N VAL A 566 1.90 0.45 39.38
CA VAL A 566 3.29 0.77 39.05
C VAL A 566 4.10 1.06 40.31
N PHE A 567 3.57 1.86 41.23
CA PHE A 567 4.25 2.25 42.46
C PHE A 567 4.36 1.06 43.45
N CYS A 568 3.29 0.29 43.64
CA CYS A 568 3.24 -0.82 44.60
C CYS A 568 3.89 -2.11 44.10
N HIS A 569 3.91 -2.40 42.80
CA HIS A 569 4.50 -3.65 42.29
C HIS A 569 5.90 -3.48 41.68
N LEU A 570 6.26 -2.29 41.14
CA LEU A 570 7.59 -2.06 40.56
C LEU A 570 8.51 -1.23 41.46
N LEU A 571 8.00 -0.26 42.22
CA LEU A 571 8.83 0.62 43.06
C LEU A 571 8.89 0.16 44.54
N HIS A 572 7.79 -0.30 45.13
CA HIS A 572 7.75 -0.68 46.55
C HIS A 572 8.71 -1.82 46.95
N PRO A 573 8.93 -2.89 46.16
CA PRO A 573 9.93 -3.91 46.49
C PRO A 573 11.38 -3.39 46.39
N VAL A 574 11.62 -2.40 45.52
CA VAL A 574 12.93 -1.78 45.30
C VAL A 574 13.32 -0.84 46.44
N TYR A 575 12.33 -0.22 47.09
CA TYR A 575 12.54 0.64 48.26
C TYR A 575 12.54 -0.14 49.60
N ALA A 576 11.84 -1.28 49.67
CA ALA A 576 11.80 -2.11 50.88
C ALA A 576 13.09 -2.94 51.12
N GLN A 577 13.98 -3.04 50.13
CA GLN A 577 15.32 -3.63 50.27
C GLN A 577 16.40 -2.55 50.18
N LYS A 578 16.51 -1.70 51.19
CA LYS A 578 17.73 -0.91 51.41
C LYS A 578 18.08 -0.85 52.89
N ASP A 579 18.87 -1.82 53.33
CA ASP A 579 19.89 -1.55 54.34
C ASP A 579 21.14 -0.94 53.66
N MET A 580 21.79 -0.09 54.44
CA MET A 580 22.95 0.78 54.18
C MET A 580 23.96 0.41 53.06
N GLN A 581 24.30 1.46 52.29
CA GLN A 581 25.65 1.84 51.79
C GLN A 581 26.15 1.60 50.35
N GLU A 582 25.34 1.20 49.36
CA GLU A 582 25.75 1.27 47.92
C GLU A 582 24.73 2.02 47.04
N SER A 583 24.34 3.23 47.46
CA SER A 583 23.18 3.93 46.90
C SER A 583 23.54 5.07 45.93
N LYS A 584 23.84 4.75 44.66
CA LYS A 584 23.60 5.70 43.54
C LYS A 584 23.58 5.06 42.15
N ARG A 585 24.46 4.10 41.83
CA ARG A 585 24.50 3.48 40.48
C ARG A 585 23.49 2.36 40.26
N GLN A 586 23.21 1.54 41.28
CA GLN A 586 22.19 0.50 41.17
C GLN A 586 20.78 1.09 41.06
N THR A 587 20.50 2.18 41.77
CA THR A 587 19.19 2.87 41.72
C THR A 587 18.83 3.34 40.30
N ILE A 588 19.81 3.83 39.52
CA ILE A 588 19.62 4.22 38.11
C ILE A 588 19.33 3.01 37.21
N ALA A 589 19.91 1.85 37.49
CA ALA A 589 19.70 0.64 36.70
C ALA A 589 18.33 0.00 36.99
N THR A 590 17.88 -0.01 38.25
CA THR A 590 16.54 -0.48 38.64
C THR A 590 15.44 0.47 38.19
N GLU A 591 15.65 1.79 38.23
CA GLU A 591 14.71 2.78 37.66
C GLU A 591 14.57 2.62 36.15
N LYS A 592 15.68 2.39 35.42
CA LYS A 592 15.63 2.09 33.99
C LYS A 592 14.87 0.79 33.72
N LEU A 593 15.18 -0.31 34.42
CA LEU A 593 14.47 -1.59 34.24
C LEU A 593 12.96 -1.48 34.55
N GLY A 594 12.61 -0.71 35.59
CA GLY A 594 11.22 -0.46 35.96
C GLY A 594 10.44 0.30 34.87
N ILE A 595 11.07 1.28 34.22
CA ILE A 595 10.49 2.01 33.07
C ILE A 595 10.33 1.10 31.85
N TRP A 596 11.31 0.22 31.56
CA TRP A 596 11.20 -0.73 30.44
C TRP A 596 10.08 -1.75 30.65
N MET A 597 9.94 -2.32 31.86
CA MET A 597 8.84 -3.23 32.18
C MET A 597 7.46 -2.53 32.17
N LEU A 598 7.41 -1.26 32.55
CA LEU A 598 6.22 -0.39 32.43
C LEU A 598 5.78 -0.26 30.97
N LEU A 599 6.72 0.04 30.07
CA LEU A 599 6.45 0.18 28.63
C LEU A 599 5.98 -1.15 28.02
N ASP A 600 6.54 -2.28 28.46
CA ASP A 600 6.15 -3.63 28.01
C ASP A 600 4.76 -4.05 28.53
N ILE A 601 4.41 -3.72 29.78
CA ILE A 601 3.08 -4.02 30.37
C ILE A 601 2.00 -3.13 29.76
N VAL A 602 2.29 -1.85 29.52
CA VAL A 602 1.38 -0.91 28.84
C VAL A 602 1.14 -1.31 27.39
N TRP A 603 2.16 -1.88 26.74
CA TRP A 603 2.06 -2.47 25.41
C TRP A 603 1.22 -3.76 25.41
N LEU A 604 1.39 -4.64 26.41
CA LEU A 604 0.57 -5.87 26.57
C LEU A 604 -0.91 -5.60 26.86
N LEU A 605 -1.26 -4.41 27.36
CA LEU A 605 -2.62 -4.01 27.71
C LEU A 605 -3.35 -3.23 26.58
N ASP A 606 -2.69 -3.01 25.44
CA ASP A 606 -3.23 -2.28 24.28
C ASP A 606 -3.86 -0.91 24.65
N ALA A 607 -3.24 -0.22 25.62
CA ALA A 607 -3.76 0.99 26.25
C ALA A 607 -2.84 2.21 26.00
N PRO A 608 -2.84 2.81 24.80
CA PRO A 608 -1.96 3.92 24.43
C PRO A 608 -2.12 5.19 25.31
N TYR A 609 -3.26 5.36 25.97
CA TYR A 609 -3.50 6.42 26.98
C TYR A 609 -2.49 6.38 28.14
N ILE A 610 -2.17 5.17 28.61
CA ILE A 610 -1.25 5.01 29.73
C ILE A 610 0.17 5.37 29.30
N LEU A 611 0.53 5.04 28.07
CA LEU A 611 1.85 5.35 27.51
C LEU A 611 2.08 6.86 27.46
N TYR A 612 1.09 7.63 26.98
CA TYR A 612 1.16 9.09 26.87
C TYR A 612 1.23 9.78 28.24
N ALA A 613 0.33 9.41 29.17
CA ALA A 613 0.32 9.97 30.52
C ALA A 613 1.60 9.64 31.32
N VAL A 614 2.13 8.42 31.16
CA VAL A 614 3.42 8.03 31.74
C VAL A 614 4.57 8.81 31.10
N THR A 615 4.55 9.08 29.78
CA THR A 615 5.58 9.91 29.14
C THR A 615 5.53 11.38 29.54
N GLU A 616 4.36 12.00 29.68
CA GLU A 616 4.23 13.39 30.14
C GLU A 616 4.61 13.52 31.62
N TRP A 617 4.28 12.52 32.45
CA TRP A 617 4.77 12.46 33.83
C TRP A 617 6.30 12.29 33.91
N ILE A 618 6.89 11.44 33.06
CA ILE A 618 8.36 11.30 32.96
C ILE A 618 9.01 12.62 32.50
N LYS A 619 8.40 13.35 31.56
CA LYS A 619 8.88 14.68 31.14
C LYS A 619 8.76 15.72 32.26
N SER A 620 7.70 15.67 33.06
CA SER A 620 7.49 16.52 34.22
C SER A 620 8.54 16.26 35.31
N LEU A 621 8.81 14.98 35.65
CA LEU A 621 9.89 14.59 36.56
C LEU A 621 11.29 14.94 36.03
N ALA A 622 11.49 14.84 34.71
CA ALA A 622 12.73 15.24 34.05
C ALA A 622 12.99 16.76 34.14
N ASN A 623 11.94 17.58 34.24
CA ASN A 623 12.04 19.03 34.44
C ASN A 623 12.27 19.41 35.92
N GLU A 624 11.78 18.63 36.88
CA GLU A 624 12.02 18.88 38.31
C GLU A 624 13.37 18.35 38.82
N VAL A 625 13.96 17.36 38.14
CA VAL A 625 15.28 16.81 38.47
C VAL A 625 16.29 17.23 37.41
N MET A 626 17.23 18.13 37.76
CA MET A 626 18.27 18.73 36.89
C MET A 626 19.17 17.77 36.07
N TRP A 627 18.91 16.46 36.07
CA TRP A 627 19.75 15.42 35.46
C TRP A 627 19.35 15.04 34.02
N PHE A 628 18.18 15.46 33.51
CA PHE A 628 17.67 15.04 32.20
C PHE A 628 17.83 16.07 31.06
N ASN A 629 18.40 17.25 31.31
CA ASN A 629 18.47 18.38 30.36
C ASN A 629 19.25 18.14 29.04
N ASN A 630 19.81 16.94 28.82
CA ASN A 630 20.63 16.61 27.66
C ASN A 630 20.03 15.55 26.72
N LEU A 631 18.79 15.08 26.95
CA LEU A 631 18.17 14.04 26.11
C LEU A 631 16.91 14.54 25.39
N GLU A 632 16.87 14.36 24.08
CA GLU A 632 15.70 14.59 23.24
C GLU A 632 14.96 13.26 23.02
N VAL A 633 13.65 13.24 23.28
CA VAL A 633 12.79 12.05 23.13
C VAL A 633 12.19 12.06 21.73
N GLY A 634 12.63 11.14 20.88
CA GLY A 634 12.12 10.98 19.52
C GLY A 634 11.32 9.69 19.36
N PHE A 635 10.16 9.78 18.72
CA PHE A 635 9.38 8.61 18.29
C PHE A 635 9.76 8.24 16.86
N GLN A 636 10.21 7.00 16.65
CA GLN A 636 10.36 6.44 15.30
C GLN A 636 9.41 5.26 15.13
N CYS A 637 8.64 5.27 14.04
CA CYS A 637 7.70 4.23 13.69
C CYS A 637 8.18 3.49 12.43
N PRO A 638 8.52 2.20 12.55
CA PRO A 638 8.37 1.25 11.47
C PRO A 638 7.35 0.18 11.86
N ALA A 639 6.35 -0.01 11.00
CA ALA A 639 5.46 -1.17 10.90
C ALA A 639 5.29 -2.00 12.20
N GLY A 640 4.40 -1.55 13.08
CA GLY A 640 3.87 -2.39 14.17
C GLY A 640 4.73 -2.52 15.43
N SER A 641 5.85 -1.81 15.56
CA SER A 641 6.56 -1.69 16.85
C SER A 641 7.15 -0.29 17.04
N TYR A 642 6.76 0.40 18.12
CA TYR A 642 7.41 1.63 18.55
C TYR A 642 8.63 1.28 19.40
N LYS A 643 9.80 1.83 19.08
CA LYS A 643 10.94 1.88 20.01
C LYS A 643 11.14 3.33 20.43
N VAL A 644 11.04 3.58 21.74
CA VAL A 644 11.39 4.87 22.35
C VAL A 644 12.91 4.91 22.53
N GLY A 645 13.57 5.89 21.92
CA GLY A 645 15.00 6.13 22.07
C GLY A 645 15.27 7.50 22.66
N PHE A 646 16.24 7.59 23.57
CA PHE A 646 16.76 8.85 24.09
C PHE A 646 18.04 9.23 23.32
N TYR A 647 18.08 10.41 22.68
CA TYR A 647 19.25 10.90 21.94
C TYR A 647 19.92 12.08 22.65
N PRO A 648 21.27 12.20 22.69
CA PRO A 648 21.92 13.39 23.21
C PRO A 648 21.65 14.61 22.31
N ARG A 649 21.34 15.77 22.91
CA ARG A 649 21.15 17.04 22.20
C ARG A 649 22.43 17.43 21.45
N ALA A 650 22.35 17.66 20.13
CA ALA A 650 23.48 18.15 19.34
C ALA A 650 23.80 19.61 19.74
N ILE A 651 24.91 19.82 20.43
CA ILE A 651 25.45 21.16 20.70
C ILE A 651 26.24 21.61 19.46
N TYR A 652 25.67 22.54 18.69
CA TYR A 652 26.47 23.39 17.80
C TYR A 652 26.24 24.86 18.15
N SER A 653 27.22 25.46 18.84
CA SER A 653 27.63 26.86 18.66
C SER A 653 28.86 27.13 19.52
N PHE A 654 30.02 27.31 18.87
CA PHE A 654 31.09 28.14 19.41
C PHE A 654 30.91 29.54 18.83
N PRO A 655 30.89 30.61 19.64
CA PRO A 655 31.15 31.96 19.17
C PRO A 655 32.67 32.17 19.16
N SER A 656 33.25 32.53 18.01
CA SER A 656 34.63 33.05 17.96
C SER A 656 34.71 34.26 17.04
N GLU A 657 34.39 35.44 17.58
CA GLU A 657 34.95 36.69 17.07
C GLU A 657 36.21 37.05 17.88
N MET A 658 37.29 37.23 17.11
CA MET A 658 38.45 38.11 17.31
C MET A 658 39.34 37.96 18.56
N THR A 659 40.63 37.65 18.32
CA THR A 659 41.74 38.63 18.43
C THR A 659 43.09 38.02 17.99
N SER A 660 43.84 38.80 17.19
CA SER A 660 45.31 38.91 17.05
C SER A 660 46.20 37.68 17.33
N LYS A 661 47.10 37.26 16.44
CA LYS A 661 48.17 38.00 15.77
C LYS A 661 48.73 37.11 14.65
#